data_AF-A0A1E4QYG3-F1
#
_entry.id   AF-A0A1E4QYG3-F1
#
_cell.length_a   1.000
_cell.length_b   1.000
_cell.length_c   1.000
_cell.angle_alpha   90.00
_cell.angle_beta   90.00
_cell.angle_gamma   90.00
#
_symmetry.space_group_name_H-M   'P 1'
#
loop_
_entity.id
_entity.type
_entity.pdbx_description
1 polymer ?
#
loop_
_entity_poly.entity_id
_entity_poly.type
_entity_poly.pdbx_seq_one_letter_code
_entity_poly.pdbx_strand_id
1 'polypeptide(L)'
;MLKPINFKNSIRGENIQDNFEFLEQRLRSEALSVGGRGIIEGMDIVVVDNSKIQITPGRYIDTTGEEVLFPGGEYRVKRFEPVEREAKGLKVNALGQASLPSRPYSTHFSGYFTTGQYDFLYPTKELTFTSTAAGTNIKAVKIENEVVTFDAGMWAGREINAKYLYARNRMDTVIINKNSGAVVVTGTMSPSMSHADLIDYKEYIIIGTLEISINTEIEIKVHYNEREERPIYVDSDNNLYLNGTEYRRIFFVIPDMPKIYDVYIDYINGNIYSYIYQDGVLGWVKVNGPSTGVQKEIKIFTPDSSDFPSDLQTFKFDAEGDLKYHYIPGLNQIEIIIDNASLMSDQYDEIIKDTEDINNGIGFKLKDPLDKPAYVEVRVTHNTDEANANKSYQRSATFAKENIAYVGSSTDLLYESAVPYDAGEYQLEVFYKGQKVYRDLDYIEADVNGDMLLSGLATHFKFVYELEEGTEVVSRVTKNVYSYDHISKVIENSYGSIKDIIDQVNEFTNYLELSMNEVDDRLFHLESAGEVVQKELSKMSEFVTKKDVINKDKIDSAIVSNTMRESFENAYPCEAIINLDDLKLTDLFFVFKLNMGNTNILIKDLDYTLQESGNDIVLILHESVVDTTATILVKGVKFGI
;
A
#
# COMPACT_ATOMS: atom_id res chain seq x y z
N MET A 1 19.29 -23.89 29.20
CA MET A 1 20.65 -24.18 28.69
C MET A 1 20.57 -24.69 27.26
N LEU A 2 20.84 -23.85 26.25
CA LEU A 2 21.30 -24.34 24.95
C LEU A 2 22.77 -24.74 25.12
N LYS A 3 23.11 -26.01 24.88
CA LYS A 3 24.52 -26.44 24.94
C LYS A 3 25.30 -25.68 23.85
N PRO A 4 26.46 -25.09 24.16
CA PRO A 4 27.32 -24.54 23.13
C PRO A 4 27.75 -25.68 22.21
N ILE A 5 27.50 -25.51 20.92
CA ILE A 5 27.83 -26.53 19.93
C ILE A 5 29.35 -26.52 19.75
N ASN A 6 30.00 -27.58 20.24
CA ASN A 6 31.46 -27.72 20.21
C ASN A 6 31.89 -28.48 18.95
N PHE A 7 32.51 -27.78 17.99
CA PHE A 7 33.03 -28.32 16.74
C PHE A 7 34.57 -28.44 16.70
N LYS A 8 35.23 -28.69 17.85
CA LYS A 8 36.70 -28.78 17.96
C LYS A 8 37.40 -29.77 17.02
N ASN A 9 36.68 -30.65 16.31
CA ASN A 9 37.26 -31.62 15.38
C ASN A 9 37.22 -31.20 13.90
N SER A 10 36.82 -29.97 13.58
CA SER A 10 36.97 -29.44 12.22
C SER A 10 37.91 -28.25 12.26
N ILE A 11 39.11 -28.42 11.70
CA ILE A 11 40.04 -27.33 11.42
C ILE A 11 39.28 -26.37 10.49
N ARG A 12 38.81 -25.25 11.03
CA ARG A 12 38.17 -24.18 10.25
C ARG A 12 39.22 -23.12 9.98
N GLY A 13 39.26 -22.62 8.74
CA GLY A 13 40.11 -21.49 8.38
C GLY A 13 39.63 -20.22 9.09
N GLU A 14 40.57 -19.35 9.43
CA GLU A 14 40.41 -18.08 10.16
C GLU A 14 39.23 -17.25 9.60
N ASN A 15 39.14 -17.13 8.28
CA ASN A 15 38.06 -16.39 7.59
C ASN A 15 36.65 -16.92 7.84
N ILE A 16 36.49 -18.22 8.10
CA ILE A 16 35.17 -18.80 8.41
C ILE A 16 34.80 -18.46 9.85
N GLN A 17 35.79 -18.50 10.75
CA GLN A 17 35.60 -18.13 12.15
C GLN A 17 35.24 -16.65 12.29
N ASP A 18 35.93 -15.77 11.55
CA ASP A 18 35.65 -14.32 11.53
C ASP A 18 34.24 -13.99 11.06
N ASN A 19 33.73 -14.69 10.04
CA ASN A 19 32.37 -14.49 9.55
C ASN A 19 31.30 -14.94 10.57
N PHE A 20 31.57 -16.01 11.33
CA PHE A 20 30.66 -16.43 12.40
C PHE A 20 30.70 -15.48 13.59
N GLU A 21 31.88 -14.98 13.97
CA GLU A 21 32.03 -14.00 15.04
C GLU A 21 31.39 -12.66 14.66
N PHE A 22 31.51 -12.24 13.40
CA PHE A 22 30.84 -11.05 12.86
C PHE A 22 29.31 -11.19 12.87
N LEU A 23 28.79 -12.34 12.44
CA LEU A 23 27.34 -12.61 12.47
C LEU A 23 26.80 -12.70 13.90
N GLU A 24 27.56 -13.29 14.82
CA GLU A 24 27.19 -13.35 16.23
C GLU A 24 27.24 -11.95 16.87
N GLN A 25 28.24 -11.12 16.55
CA GLN A 25 28.28 -9.72 16.97
C GLN A 25 27.13 -8.92 16.39
N ARG A 26 26.72 -9.17 15.14
CA ARG A 26 25.56 -8.48 14.54
C ARG A 26 24.24 -8.91 15.15
N LEU A 27 24.03 -10.20 15.38
CA LEU A 27 22.86 -10.70 16.10
C LEU A 27 22.79 -10.16 17.53
N ARG A 28 23.92 -10.06 18.23
CA ARG A 28 24.00 -9.42 19.55
C ARG A 28 23.68 -7.92 19.46
N SER A 29 24.28 -7.21 18.51
CA SER A 29 24.02 -5.78 18.25
C SER A 29 22.56 -5.49 17.91
N GLU A 30 21.88 -6.42 17.24
CA GLU A 30 20.50 -6.25 16.80
C GLU A 30 19.51 -6.62 17.91
N ALA A 31 19.79 -7.68 18.67
CA ALA A 31 19.08 -7.98 19.92
C ALA A 31 19.20 -6.84 20.95
N LEU A 32 20.37 -6.20 21.03
CA LEU A 32 20.62 -4.99 21.83
C LEU A 32 19.82 -3.77 21.33
N SER A 33 19.63 -3.64 20.01
CA SER A 33 18.88 -2.53 19.40
C SER A 33 17.36 -2.65 19.59
N VAL A 34 16.85 -3.88 19.76
CA VAL A 34 15.41 -4.18 19.89
C VAL A 34 14.98 -4.30 21.36
N GLY A 35 15.85 -4.79 22.25
CA GLY A 35 15.52 -5.06 23.66
C GLY A 35 15.86 -3.94 24.66
N GLY A 36 16.80 -3.05 24.33
CA GLY A 36 17.29 -2.04 25.27
C GLY A 36 18.02 -2.63 26.49
N ARG A 37 18.38 -1.77 27.44
CA ARG A 37 18.99 -2.16 28.72
C ARG A 37 17.97 -2.88 29.61
N GLY A 38 18.38 -3.92 30.33
CA GLY A 38 17.47 -4.64 31.22
C GLY A 38 17.84 -6.09 31.48
N ILE A 39 17.01 -6.78 32.27
CA ILE A 39 17.20 -8.18 32.62
C ILE A 39 16.73 -9.05 31.46
N ILE A 40 17.60 -9.91 30.95
CA ILE A 40 17.30 -10.86 29.87
C ILE A 40 16.65 -12.11 30.48
N GLU A 41 17.31 -12.70 31.49
CA GLU A 41 16.85 -13.94 32.13
C GLU A 41 17.39 -14.07 33.57
N GLY A 42 16.62 -14.73 34.43
CA GLY A 42 16.97 -14.98 35.84
C GLY A 42 16.83 -13.74 36.74
N MET A 43 17.66 -13.67 37.79
CA MET A 43 17.67 -12.60 38.81
C MET A 43 16.42 -12.52 39.68
N ASP A 44 15.80 -13.66 39.95
CA ASP A 44 14.67 -13.72 40.87
C ASP A 44 15.16 -13.52 42.32
N ILE A 45 14.45 -12.69 43.07
CA ILE A 45 14.73 -12.44 44.48
C ILE A 45 13.97 -13.47 45.32
N VAL A 46 14.72 -14.27 46.07
CA VAL A 46 14.20 -15.24 47.04
C VAL A 46 14.47 -14.72 48.45
N VAL A 47 13.44 -14.61 49.28
CA VAL A 47 13.60 -14.22 50.69
C VAL A 47 14.12 -15.42 51.47
N VAL A 48 15.31 -15.30 52.06
CA VAL A 48 15.93 -16.36 52.86
C VAL A 48 15.56 -16.21 54.33
N ASP A 49 15.64 -14.98 54.86
CA ASP A 49 15.22 -14.62 56.21
C ASP A 49 14.82 -13.13 56.28
N ASN A 50 14.33 -12.67 57.44
CA ASN A 50 13.87 -11.28 57.67
C ASN A 50 14.98 -10.22 57.57
N SER A 51 16.21 -10.59 57.22
CA SER A 51 17.37 -9.74 57.05
C SER A 51 18.23 -10.09 55.81
N LYS A 52 17.82 -11.08 55.01
CA LYS A 52 18.59 -11.59 53.87
C LYS A 52 17.71 -11.99 52.71
N ILE A 53 18.17 -11.62 51.53
CA ILE A 53 17.64 -12.07 50.25
C ILE A 53 18.73 -12.81 49.48
N GLN A 54 18.31 -13.73 48.63
CA GLN A 54 19.15 -14.38 47.65
C GLN A 54 18.67 -13.96 46.25
N ILE A 55 19.61 -13.60 45.39
CA ILE A 55 19.32 -13.29 43.99
C ILE A 55 19.87 -14.43 43.15
N THR A 56 19.02 -15.03 42.32
CA THR A 56 19.44 -16.14 41.44
C THR A 56 20.41 -15.65 40.36
N PRO A 57 21.28 -16.53 39.84
CA PRO A 57 22.10 -16.20 38.68
C PRO A 57 21.24 -15.77 37.49
N GLY A 58 21.74 -14.87 36.67
CA GLY A 58 20.99 -14.35 35.54
C GLY A 58 21.85 -13.56 34.57
N ARG A 59 21.21 -12.99 33.55
CA ARG A 59 21.85 -12.18 32.50
C ARG A 59 21.12 -10.87 32.34
N TYR A 60 21.88 -9.81 32.14
CA TYR A 60 21.35 -8.48 31.90
C TYR A 60 22.21 -7.71 30.89
N ILE A 61 21.61 -6.72 30.26
CA ILE A 61 22.27 -5.76 29.38
C ILE A 61 22.58 -4.52 30.21
N ASP A 62 23.86 -4.18 30.34
CA ASP A 62 24.31 -3.04 31.13
C ASP A 62 24.08 -1.69 30.43
N THR A 63 24.44 -0.59 31.10
CA THR A 63 24.29 0.78 30.56
C THR A 63 25.15 1.08 29.33
N THR A 64 26.13 0.23 29.03
CA THR A 64 26.96 0.32 27.81
C THR A 64 26.47 -0.57 26.68
N GLY A 65 25.40 -1.35 26.91
CA GLY A 65 24.88 -2.31 25.93
C GLY A 65 25.69 -3.61 25.89
N GLU A 66 26.46 -3.93 26.93
CA GLU A 66 27.15 -5.22 27.02
C GLU A 66 26.29 -6.22 27.80
N GLU A 67 26.27 -7.47 27.32
CA GLU A 67 25.63 -8.55 28.04
C GLU A 67 26.54 -9.03 29.18
N VAL A 68 26.05 -8.92 30.41
CA VAL A 68 26.77 -9.27 31.63
C VAL A 68 26.10 -10.46 32.31
N LEU A 69 26.93 -11.46 32.65
CA LEU A 69 26.54 -12.59 33.48
C LEU A 69 26.59 -12.20 34.95
N PHE A 70 25.44 -12.27 35.62
CA PHE A 70 25.34 -12.10 37.06
C PHE A 70 25.40 -13.47 37.75
N PRO A 71 26.39 -13.72 38.62
CA PRO A 71 26.60 -15.04 39.22
C PRO A 71 25.57 -15.41 40.30
N GLY A 72 24.69 -14.48 40.70
CA GLY A 72 23.84 -14.65 41.88
C GLY A 72 24.60 -14.38 43.18
N GLY A 73 23.86 -14.25 44.28
CA GLY A 73 24.47 -13.99 45.59
C GLY A 73 23.48 -13.76 46.72
N GLU A 74 23.98 -13.78 47.94
CA GLU A 74 23.22 -13.40 49.14
C GLU A 74 23.50 -11.93 49.50
N TYR A 75 22.43 -11.19 49.76
CA TYR A 75 22.48 -9.76 50.08
C TYR A 75 21.73 -9.48 51.38
N ARG A 76 22.31 -8.62 52.22
CA ARG A 76 21.71 -8.23 53.50
C ARG A 76 20.79 -7.04 53.31
N VAL A 77 19.59 -7.14 53.87
CA VAL A 77 18.65 -6.04 53.99
C VAL A 77 18.95 -5.29 55.29
N LYS A 78 19.05 -3.96 55.24
CA LYS A 78 19.33 -3.13 56.42
C LYS A 78 18.22 -3.32 57.46
N ARG A 79 18.52 -3.45 58.75
CA ARG A 79 17.48 -3.58 59.81
C ARG A 79 16.69 -2.27 59.99
N PHE A 80 15.50 -2.37 60.59
CA PHE A 80 14.69 -1.20 60.94
C PHE A 80 15.38 -0.34 62.01
N GLU A 81 15.39 0.97 61.79
CA GLU A 81 15.83 1.99 62.74
C GLU A 81 14.57 2.74 63.21
N PRO A 82 13.96 2.34 64.34
CA PRO A 82 12.75 3.01 64.84
C PRO A 82 13.07 4.42 65.36
N VAL A 83 12.11 5.31 65.21
CA VAL A 83 12.24 6.72 65.60
C VAL A 83 11.52 6.95 66.92
N GLU A 84 12.18 7.66 67.83
CA GLU A 84 11.56 8.06 69.10
C GLU A 84 10.53 9.18 68.88
N ARG A 85 9.37 9.04 69.51
CA ARG A 85 8.28 10.01 69.45
C ARG A 85 7.73 10.30 70.83
N GLU A 86 7.54 11.59 71.09
CA GLU A 86 6.82 12.08 72.26
C GLU A 86 5.47 12.67 71.80
N ALA A 87 4.37 12.12 72.30
CA ALA A 87 3.02 12.65 72.12
C ALA A 87 2.60 13.31 73.45
N LYS A 88 2.27 14.60 73.43
CA LYS A 88 1.93 15.38 74.62
C LYS A 88 0.46 15.80 74.59
N GLY A 89 -0.18 15.84 75.76
CA GLY A 89 -1.55 16.35 75.91
C GLY A 89 -2.63 15.48 75.26
N LEU A 90 -2.45 14.16 75.22
CA LEU A 90 -3.44 13.23 74.67
C LEU A 90 -4.63 13.14 75.64
N LYS A 91 -5.84 13.49 75.17
CA LYS A 91 -7.06 13.41 75.97
C LYS A 91 -7.61 11.99 76.01
N VAL A 92 -7.89 11.51 77.21
CA VAL A 92 -8.52 10.21 77.45
C VAL A 92 -10.04 10.36 77.36
N ASN A 93 -10.69 9.55 76.52
CA ASN A 93 -12.15 9.58 76.34
C ASN A 93 -12.92 8.98 77.54
N ALA A 94 -14.25 9.03 77.49
CA ALA A 94 -15.12 8.48 78.54
C ALA A 94 -14.97 6.96 78.76
N LEU A 95 -14.41 6.24 77.78
CA LEU A 95 -14.12 4.81 77.83
C LEU A 95 -12.69 4.51 78.35
N GLY A 96 -11.95 5.52 78.79
CA GLY A 96 -10.57 5.36 79.25
C GLY A 96 -9.54 5.21 78.13
N GLN A 97 -9.88 5.51 76.87
CA GLN A 97 -8.98 5.31 75.73
C GLN A 97 -8.32 6.62 75.28
N ALA A 98 -7.05 6.54 74.90
CA ALA A 98 -6.34 7.59 74.19
C ALA A 98 -5.77 7.05 72.88
N SER A 99 -5.87 7.83 71.81
CA SER A 99 -5.28 7.50 70.51
C SER A 99 -3.88 8.07 70.40
N LEU A 100 -2.90 7.21 70.15
CA LEU A 100 -1.56 7.60 69.79
C LEU A 100 -1.53 8.09 68.34
N PRO A 101 -0.65 9.04 68.00
CA PRO A 101 -0.44 9.44 66.61
C PRO A 101 0.17 8.35 65.69
N SER A 102 0.76 7.30 66.26
CA SER A 102 1.33 6.16 65.53
C SER A 102 1.36 4.92 66.43
N ARG A 103 1.38 3.73 65.81
CA ARG A 103 1.49 2.46 66.54
C ARG A 103 2.84 2.37 67.28
N PRO A 104 2.85 1.98 68.56
CA PRO A 104 4.09 1.82 69.32
C PRO A 104 4.83 0.55 68.88
N TYR A 105 6.13 0.67 68.65
CA TYR A 105 7.04 -0.37 68.16
C TYR A 105 8.03 -0.78 69.26
N SER A 106 8.34 -2.08 69.34
CA SER A 106 9.34 -2.63 70.27
C SER A 106 10.57 -3.11 69.53
N THR A 107 11.76 -2.65 69.92
CA THR A 107 13.02 -3.21 69.42
C THR A 107 13.31 -4.58 70.00
N HIS A 108 12.86 -4.86 71.22
CA HIS A 108 13.02 -6.15 71.86
C HIS A 108 12.22 -7.26 71.16
N PHE A 109 10.95 -7.00 70.83
CA PHE A 109 10.08 -7.97 70.17
C PHE A 109 10.11 -7.90 68.64
N SER A 110 10.81 -6.92 68.06
CA SER A 110 10.90 -6.71 66.60
C SER A 110 9.53 -6.61 65.91
N GLY A 111 8.61 -5.85 66.49
CA GLY A 111 7.22 -5.71 66.02
C GLY A 111 6.43 -4.66 66.81
N TYR A 112 5.15 -4.48 66.47
CA TYR A 112 4.29 -3.57 67.23
C TYR A 112 3.93 -4.12 68.61
N PHE A 113 3.86 -3.23 69.61
CA PHE A 113 3.45 -3.58 70.96
C PHE A 113 2.01 -4.10 70.97
N THR A 114 1.83 -5.29 71.53
CA THR A 114 0.53 -5.87 71.85
C THR A 114 0.31 -5.89 73.37
N THR A 115 -0.93 -6.11 73.78
CA THR A 115 -1.28 -6.20 75.22
C THR A 115 -0.50 -7.31 75.94
N GLY A 116 -0.16 -8.42 75.26
CA GLY A 116 0.62 -9.51 75.86
C GLY A 116 2.11 -9.22 76.02
N GLN A 117 2.64 -8.20 75.31
CA GLN A 117 4.06 -7.80 75.33
C GLN A 117 4.33 -6.62 76.26
N TYR A 118 3.27 -5.96 76.75
CA TYR A 118 3.37 -4.89 77.72
C TYR A 118 3.29 -5.46 79.13
N ASP A 119 4.40 -5.41 79.86
CA ASP A 119 4.46 -5.94 81.21
C ASP A 119 3.53 -5.13 82.14
N PHE A 120 2.69 -5.83 82.90
CA PHE A 120 1.58 -5.26 83.67
C PHE A 120 2.05 -4.39 84.84
N LEU A 121 3.33 -4.34 85.15
CA LEU A 121 3.82 -3.71 86.37
C LEU A 121 4.29 -2.27 86.18
N TYR A 122 5.03 -1.90 85.13
CA TYR A 122 5.52 -0.52 84.91
C TYR A 122 5.96 -0.29 83.44
N PRO A 123 6.09 0.98 82.97
CA PRO A 123 6.42 1.25 81.58
C PRO A 123 7.79 0.67 81.18
N THR A 124 7.83 0.07 79.99
CA THR A 124 9.07 -0.46 79.41
C THR A 124 9.96 0.71 78.97
N LYS A 125 11.29 0.48 78.84
CA LYS A 125 12.22 1.52 78.33
C LYS A 125 11.82 2.05 76.94
N GLU A 126 11.02 1.28 76.19
CA GLU A 126 10.61 1.56 74.83
C GLU A 126 9.20 2.17 74.72
N LEU A 127 8.36 2.09 75.78
CA LEU A 127 7.01 2.63 75.82
C LEU A 127 6.64 3.11 77.24
N THR A 128 6.55 4.44 77.39
CA THR A 128 6.25 5.09 78.66
C THR A 128 5.04 6.03 78.53
N PHE A 129 4.19 6.06 79.56
CA PHE A 129 3.07 6.99 79.68
C PHE A 129 3.23 7.81 80.95
N THR A 130 3.01 9.12 80.88
CA THR A 130 3.11 10.03 82.03
C THR A 130 1.89 10.95 82.12
N SER A 131 1.51 11.34 83.33
CA SER A 131 0.46 12.35 83.52
C SER A 131 0.97 13.74 83.16
N THR A 132 0.20 14.49 82.37
CA THR A 132 0.55 15.88 82.04
C THR A 132 0.55 16.79 83.27
N ALA A 133 -0.28 16.50 84.28
CA ALA A 133 -0.41 17.31 85.49
C ALA A 133 0.64 17.00 86.58
N ALA A 134 1.00 15.72 86.76
CA ALA A 134 1.86 15.28 87.86
C ALA A 134 3.25 14.77 87.41
N GLY A 135 3.47 14.56 86.12
CA GLY A 135 4.71 13.96 85.59
C GLY A 135 4.94 12.51 86.02
N THR A 136 3.96 11.88 86.67
CA THR A 136 4.06 10.51 87.18
C THR A 136 3.79 9.49 86.08
N ASN A 137 4.49 8.36 86.12
CA ASN A 137 4.26 7.25 85.19
C ASN A 137 2.87 6.65 85.39
N ILE A 138 2.19 6.35 84.29
CA ILE A 138 0.85 5.79 84.24
C ILE A 138 0.92 4.39 83.62
N LYS A 139 0.10 3.48 84.13
CA LYS A 139 -0.07 2.13 83.59
C LYS A 139 -1.19 2.10 82.55
N ALA A 140 -0.91 1.50 81.40
CA ALA A 140 -1.92 1.08 80.43
C ALA A 140 -2.51 -0.29 80.80
N VAL A 141 -3.81 -0.48 80.55
CA VAL A 141 -4.56 -1.73 80.74
C VAL A 141 -4.54 -2.58 79.47
N LYS A 142 -4.66 -1.93 78.30
CA LYS A 142 -4.68 -2.59 76.99
C LYS A 142 -3.99 -1.72 75.96
N ILE A 143 -3.23 -2.35 75.05
CA ILE A 143 -2.65 -1.71 73.87
C ILE A 143 -3.10 -2.49 72.64
N GLU A 144 -3.76 -1.79 71.73
CA GLU A 144 -4.26 -2.33 70.48
C GLU A 144 -4.10 -1.28 69.37
N ASN A 145 -3.19 -1.55 68.42
CA ASN A 145 -2.83 -0.63 67.35
C ASN A 145 -2.41 0.75 67.91
N GLU A 146 -3.08 1.83 67.50
CA GLU A 146 -2.84 3.18 68.00
C GLU A 146 -3.58 3.47 69.32
N VAL A 147 -4.49 2.59 69.77
CA VAL A 147 -5.35 2.86 70.91
C VAL A 147 -4.76 2.25 72.18
N VAL A 148 -4.60 3.10 73.19
CA VAL A 148 -4.18 2.70 74.53
C VAL A 148 -5.33 2.91 75.49
N THR A 149 -5.69 1.86 76.21
CA THR A 149 -6.77 1.88 77.20
C THR A 149 -6.17 1.99 78.60
N PHE A 150 -6.68 2.91 79.39
CA PHE A 150 -6.38 3.17 80.79
C PHE A 150 -7.61 2.89 81.64
N ASP A 151 -7.45 2.89 82.97
CA ASP A 151 -8.59 2.81 83.88
C ASP A 151 -9.49 4.06 83.71
N ALA A 152 -10.69 3.85 83.15
CA ALA A 152 -11.66 4.90 82.88
C ALA A 152 -12.08 5.65 84.16
N GLY A 153 -12.15 4.97 85.30
CA GLY A 153 -12.53 5.61 86.57
C GLY A 153 -11.49 6.60 87.08
N MET A 154 -10.22 6.44 86.70
CA MET A 154 -9.11 7.28 87.14
C MET A 154 -8.69 8.34 86.12
N TRP A 155 -8.81 8.03 84.83
CA TRP A 155 -8.14 8.80 83.76
C TRP A 155 -9.09 9.42 82.73
N ALA A 156 -10.38 9.06 82.70
CA ALA A 156 -11.32 9.68 81.76
C ALA A 156 -11.34 11.21 81.88
N GLY A 157 -11.24 11.91 80.74
CA GLY A 157 -11.19 13.37 80.66
C GLY A 157 -9.85 14.01 81.03
N ARG A 158 -8.85 13.22 81.46
CA ARG A 158 -7.50 13.72 81.77
C ARG A 158 -6.58 13.70 80.55
N GLU A 159 -5.50 14.47 80.64
CA GLU A 159 -4.44 14.50 79.64
C GLU A 159 -3.22 13.69 80.08
N ILE A 160 -2.66 12.96 79.11
CA ILE A 160 -1.47 12.12 79.28
C ILE A 160 -0.43 12.44 78.20
N ASN A 161 0.82 12.14 78.50
CA ASN A 161 1.92 12.14 77.54
C ASN A 161 2.40 10.71 77.32
N ALA A 162 2.79 10.37 76.10
CA ALA A 162 3.37 9.09 75.74
C ALA A 162 4.73 9.29 75.08
N LYS A 163 5.74 8.51 75.47
CA LYS A 163 7.05 8.46 74.84
C LYS A 163 7.32 7.03 74.40
N TYR A 164 7.48 6.85 73.10
CA TYR A 164 7.53 5.54 72.47
C TYR A 164 8.33 5.54 71.18
N LEU A 165 8.83 4.37 70.79
CA LEU A 165 9.39 4.17 69.47
C LEU A 165 8.26 3.90 68.48
N TYR A 166 8.35 4.45 67.28
CA TYR A 166 7.48 4.06 66.17
C TYR A 166 8.32 3.69 64.95
N ALA A 167 7.79 2.77 64.17
CA ALA A 167 8.34 2.37 62.90
C ALA A 167 7.22 2.30 61.86
N ARG A 168 7.58 2.54 60.61
CA ARG A 168 6.68 2.48 59.46
C ARG A 168 7.17 1.42 58.50
N ASN A 169 6.25 0.89 57.69
CA ASN A 169 6.62 0.11 56.53
C ASN A 169 7.56 0.93 55.64
N ARG A 170 8.45 0.24 54.93
CA ARG A 170 9.39 0.85 53.99
C ARG A 170 9.44 0.01 52.72
N MET A 171 9.74 0.69 51.62
CA MET A 171 10.02 0.05 50.33
C MET A 171 11.52 0.19 50.07
N ASP A 172 12.24 -0.92 50.02
CA ASP A 172 13.66 -0.92 49.63
C ASP A 172 13.77 -1.31 48.15
N THR A 173 14.80 -0.84 47.44
CA THR A 173 15.00 -1.15 46.00
C THR A 173 16.28 -1.96 45.81
N VAL A 174 16.20 -3.04 45.05
CA VAL A 174 17.36 -3.88 44.71
C VAL A 174 17.88 -3.46 43.34
N ILE A 175 19.11 -2.94 43.31
CA ILE A 175 19.73 -2.41 42.10
C ILE A 175 21.03 -3.14 41.76
N ILE A 176 21.39 -3.22 40.49
CA ILE A 176 22.69 -3.71 40.02
C ILE A 176 23.57 -2.54 39.63
N ASN A 177 24.78 -2.49 40.22
CA ASN A 177 25.84 -1.58 39.82
C ASN A 177 26.91 -2.36 39.02
N LYS A 178 27.33 -1.80 37.87
CA LYS A 178 28.34 -2.34 36.95
C LYS A 178 29.63 -2.81 37.65
N ASN A 179 30.01 -2.18 38.76
CA ASN A 179 31.30 -2.43 39.41
C ASN A 179 31.25 -3.27 40.70
N SER A 180 30.07 -3.42 41.33
CA SER A 180 29.97 -3.96 42.71
C SER A 180 28.90 -5.05 42.89
N GLY A 181 28.19 -5.43 41.81
CA GLY A 181 27.10 -6.40 41.88
C GLY A 181 25.80 -5.78 42.38
N ALA A 182 24.90 -6.60 42.93
CA ALA A 182 23.62 -6.12 43.44
C ALA A 182 23.77 -5.40 44.81
N VAL A 183 22.99 -4.35 45.01
CA VAL A 183 22.95 -3.55 46.24
C VAL A 183 21.49 -3.29 46.60
N VAL A 184 21.16 -3.42 47.89
CA VAL A 184 19.84 -3.06 48.42
C VAL A 184 19.89 -1.63 48.94
N VAL A 185 19.17 -0.72 48.29
CA VAL A 185 19.07 0.68 48.66
C VAL A 185 17.83 0.90 49.52
N THR A 186 18.02 1.49 50.70
CA THR A 186 16.93 1.75 51.66
C THR A 186 16.10 2.93 51.19
N GLY A 187 14.78 2.75 51.10
CA GLY A 187 13.86 3.83 50.74
C GLY A 187 13.47 4.73 51.90
N THR A 188 12.54 5.66 51.66
CA THR A 188 12.08 6.61 52.67
C THR A 188 10.96 6.01 53.54
N MET A 189 11.00 6.29 54.86
CA MET A 189 9.98 5.84 55.81
C MET A 189 8.73 6.72 55.75
N SER A 190 7.81 6.42 54.82
CA SER A 190 6.61 7.22 54.56
C SER A 190 5.32 6.47 54.92
N PRO A 191 4.22 7.15 55.31
CA PRO A 191 2.89 6.52 55.46
C PRO A 191 2.27 6.12 54.12
N SER A 192 2.67 6.79 53.03
CA SER A 192 2.41 6.36 51.67
C SER A 192 3.65 5.61 51.19
N MET A 193 3.54 4.32 50.91
CA MET A 193 4.64 3.58 50.31
C MET A 193 4.94 4.21 48.96
N SER A 194 6.02 4.97 48.88
CA SER A 194 6.49 5.60 47.65
C SER A 194 7.74 4.89 47.22
N HIS A 195 7.74 4.41 45.97
CA HIS A 195 8.91 3.87 45.31
C HIS A 195 9.99 4.94 45.23
N ALA A 196 11.24 4.50 45.11
CA ALA A 196 12.33 5.42 44.87
C ALA A 196 12.15 6.04 43.46
N ASP A 197 12.41 7.35 43.32
CA ASP A 197 12.20 8.04 42.05
C ASP A 197 13.15 7.47 40.98
N LEU A 198 12.58 6.97 39.87
CA LEU A 198 13.32 6.32 38.77
C LEU A 198 14.44 7.20 38.20
N ILE A 199 14.30 8.51 38.37
CA ILE A 199 15.28 9.51 37.93
C ILE A 199 16.61 9.36 38.68
N ASP A 200 16.59 8.96 39.94
CA ASP A 200 17.78 8.81 40.79
C ASP A 200 18.59 7.55 40.46
N TYR A 201 18.00 6.59 39.73
CA TYR A 201 18.60 5.29 39.42
C TYR A 201 18.86 5.07 37.93
N LYS A 202 18.92 6.14 37.13
CA LYS A 202 19.14 6.07 35.67
C LYS A 202 20.38 5.31 35.24
N GLU A 203 21.40 5.19 36.10
CA GLU A 203 22.66 4.47 35.82
C GLU A 203 22.66 3.01 36.31
N TYR A 204 21.57 2.56 36.94
CA TYR A 204 21.45 1.24 37.57
C TYR A 204 20.33 0.41 36.94
N ILE A 205 20.38 -0.90 37.15
CA ILE A 205 19.31 -1.82 36.74
C ILE A 205 18.54 -2.24 37.98
N ILE A 206 17.23 -2.02 37.97
CA ILE A 206 16.34 -2.39 39.07
C ILE A 206 15.91 -3.85 38.87
N ILE A 207 16.16 -4.68 39.87
CA ILE A 207 15.71 -6.09 39.88
C ILE A 207 14.29 -6.20 40.43
N GLY A 208 14.00 -5.39 41.45
CA GLY A 208 12.72 -5.38 42.13
C GLY A 208 12.78 -4.55 43.40
N THR A 209 11.62 -4.43 44.03
CA THR A 209 11.44 -3.71 45.28
C THR A 209 11.04 -4.67 46.39
N LEU A 210 11.42 -4.36 47.61
CA LEU A 210 11.11 -5.13 48.80
C LEU A 210 10.17 -4.29 49.65
N GLU A 211 8.92 -4.69 49.75
CA GLU A 211 8.02 -4.16 50.77
C GLU A 211 8.37 -4.86 52.08
N ILE A 212 8.87 -4.07 53.02
CA ILE A 212 9.19 -4.55 54.35
C ILE A 212 8.08 -4.04 55.26
N SER A 213 7.17 -4.94 55.60
CA SER A 213 6.00 -4.64 56.42
C SER A 213 6.24 -5.06 57.87
N ILE A 214 5.83 -4.20 58.80
CA ILE A 214 5.93 -4.46 60.23
C ILE A 214 4.54 -4.88 60.70
N ASN A 215 4.36 -6.15 61.02
CA ASN A 215 3.12 -6.64 61.64
C ASN A 215 3.47 -7.11 63.07
N THR A 216 3.09 -8.35 63.42
CA THR A 216 3.54 -9.02 64.66
C THR A 216 5.02 -9.44 64.56
N GLU A 217 5.46 -9.75 63.34
CA GLU A 217 6.85 -9.99 62.95
C GLU A 217 7.16 -9.14 61.69
N ILE A 218 8.44 -9.02 61.35
CA ILE A 218 8.88 -8.36 60.11
C ILE A 218 8.66 -9.32 58.94
N GLU A 219 7.88 -8.91 57.96
CA GLU A 219 7.63 -9.66 56.73
C GLU A 219 8.25 -8.91 55.55
N ILE A 220 9.04 -9.61 54.73
CA ILE A 220 9.59 -9.08 53.47
C ILE A 220 8.76 -9.66 52.33
N LYS A 221 8.06 -8.80 51.61
CA LYS A 221 7.39 -9.13 50.36
C LYS A 221 8.22 -8.58 49.21
N VAL A 222 8.52 -9.44 48.26
CA VAL A 222 9.19 -9.04 47.02
C VAL A 222 8.10 -8.59 46.06
N HIS A 223 8.20 -7.35 45.61
CA HIS A 223 7.43 -6.83 44.50
C HIS A 223 8.37 -6.63 43.32
N TYR A 224 8.12 -7.37 42.26
CA TYR A 224 8.74 -7.08 40.97
C TYR A 224 7.96 -5.91 40.36
N ASN A 225 8.13 -4.72 40.93
CA ASN A 225 7.38 -3.52 40.56
C ASN A 225 7.63 -3.02 39.12
N GLU A 226 8.32 -3.80 38.28
CA GLU A 226 8.49 -3.55 36.85
C GLU A 226 8.29 -4.81 35.97
N ARG A 227 7.85 -5.94 36.57
CA ARG A 227 7.24 -7.05 35.81
C ARG A 227 5.71 -7.01 35.86
N GLU A 228 5.12 -6.41 36.90
CA GLU A 228 3.66 -6.38 37.10
C GLU A 228 3.02 -4.98 36.93
N GLU A 229 3.71 -3.88 37.19
CA GLU A 229 3.27 -2.56 36.70
C GLU A 229 3.70 -2.43 35.24
N ARG A 230 2.69 -2.23 34.39
CA ARG A 230 2.72 -2.60 32.97
C ARG A 230 4.05 -2.22 32.30
N PRO A 231 4.65 -3.14 31.52
CA PRO A 231 5.87 -2.87 30.74
C PRO A 231 5.70 -1.71 29.73
N ILE A 232 4.46 -1.23 29.55
CA ILE A 232 4.03 -0.22 28.61
C ILE A 232 2.95 0.67 29.29
N TYR A 233 3.21 1.97 29.48
CA TYR A 233 2.20 2.95 29.91
C TYR A 233 2.34 4.29 29.18
N VAL A 234 1.31 5.14 29.21
CA VAL A 234 1.26 6.43 28.50
C VAL A 234 0.99 7.54 29.51
N ASP A 235 1.72 8.65 29.45
CA ASP A 235 1.52 9.81 30.34
C ASP A 235 0.35 10.72 29.90
N SER A 236 0.09 11.78 30.67
CA SER A 236 -0.94 12.78 30.34
C SER A 236 -0.65 13.61 29.10
N ASP A 237 0.59 13.58 28.62
CA ASP A 237 1.08 14.28 27.43
C ASP A 237 1.17 13.33 26.21
N ASN A 238 0.64 12.09 26.34
CA ASN A 238 0.62 11.03 25.33
C ASN A 238 1.98 10.43 24.94
N ASN A 239 2.99 10.54 25.80
CA ASN A 239 4.28 9.89 25.59
C ASN A 239 4.25 8.44 26.11
N LEU A 240 4.73 7.50 25.30
CA LEU A 240 4.85 6.10 25.67
C LEU A 240 6.08 5.90 26.58
N TYR A 241 5.90 5.16 27.66
CA TYR A 241 6.98 4.73 28.56
C TYR A 241 7.07 3.21 28.53
N LEU A 242 8.27 2.72 28.21
CA LEU A 242 8.62 1.30 28.33
C LEU A 242 9.50 1.13 29.57
N ASN A 243 9.02 0.36 30.55
CA ASN A 243 9.74 0.13 31.81
C ASN A 243 10.27 1.46 32.44
N GLY A 244 9.40 2.48 32.52
CA GLY A 244 9.74 3.78 33.11
C GLY A 244 10.66 4.69 32.28
N THR A 245 11.08 4.27 31.08
CA THR A 245 11.85 5.12 30.15
C THR A 245 10.94 5.64 29.03
N GLU A 246 10.93 6.97 28.85
CA GLU A 246 10.23 7.63 27.74
C GLU A 246 10.73 7.06 26.40
N TYR A 247 9.89 6.28 25.74
CA TYR A 247 10.15 5.77 24.40
C TYR A 247 9.78 6.85 23.40
N ARG A 248 10.75 7.74 23.18
CA ARG A 248 10.67 8.77 22.14
C ARG A 248 10.50 8.05 20.81
N ARG A 249 9.50 8.48 20.02
CA ARG A 249 9.09 7.99 18.69
C ARG A 249 7.81 7.15 18.65
N ILE A 250 7.08 6.91 19.74
CA ILE A 250 5.70 6.37 19.64
C ILE A 250 4.71 7.37 20.23
N PHE A 251 3.75 7.82 19.43
CA PHE A 251 2.79 8.87 19.78
C PHE A 251 1.36 8.36 19.63
N PHE A 252 0.45 8.79 20.51
CA PHE A 252 -1.00 8.51 20.38
C PHE A 252 -1.79 9.65 19.75
N VAL A 253 -1.10 10.76 19.45
CA VAL A 253 -1.58 11.91 18.68
C VAL A 253 -0.48 12.26 17.68
N ILE A 254 -0.85 12.65 16.46
CA ILE A 254 0.12 12.98 15.40
C ILE A 254 0.94 14.21 15.86
N PRO A 255 2.28 14.12 15.97
CA PRO A 255 3.13 15.25 16.31
C PRO A 255 3.20 16.27 15.16
N ASP A 256 3.32 17.57 15.50
CA ASP A 256 3.38 18.68 14.52
C ASP A 256 4.65 18.63 13.64
N MET A 257 5.74 18.04 14.14
CA MET A 257 7.01 17.90 13.43
C MET A 257 7.55 16.46 13.56
N PRO A 258 7.01 15.52 12.75
CA PRO A 258 7.43 14.12 12.81
C PRO A 258 8.83 13.92 12.24
N LYS A 259 9.60 13.03 12.86
CA LYS A 259 10.91 12.56 12.41
C LYS A 259 10.77 11.20 11.74
N ILE A 260 11.70 10.90 10.82
CA ILE A 260 11.74 9.60 10.15
C ILE A 260 11.84 8.49 11.20
N TYR A 261 10.99 7.47 11.07
CA TYR A 261 10.75 6.36 12.01
C TYR A 261 9.98 6.71 13.30
N ASP A 262 9.34 7.87 13.35
CA ASP A 262 8.30 8.10 14.35
C ASP A 262 7.11 7.18 14.08
N VAL A 263 6.42 6.74 15.12
CA VAL A 263 5.32 5.78 15.08
C VAL A 263 4.12 6.44 15.74
N TYR A 264 2.97 6.37 15.08
CA TYR A 264 1.72 6.93 15.55
C TYR A 264 0.71 5.80 15.74
N ILE A 265 0.11 5.69 16.93
CA ILE A 265 -0.89 4.68 17.28
C ILE A 265 -2.26 5.36 17.35
N ASP A 266 -3.07 5.12 16.33
CA ASP A 266 -4.49 5.42 16.33
C ASP A 266 -5.23 4.33 17.13
N TYR A 267 -5.38 4.57 18.42
CA TYR A 267 -6.04 3.64 19.34
C TYR A 267 -7.55 3.51 19.09
N ILE A 268 -8.18 4.48 18.41
CA ILE A 268 -9.62 4.47 18.12
C ILE A 268 -9.91 3.46 17.01
N ASN A 269 -9.09 3.48 15.95
CA ASN A 269 -9.23 2.58 14.81
C ASN A 269 -8.33 1.35 14.89
N GLY A 270 -7.51 1.23 15.95
CA GLY A 270 -6.58 0.12 16.15
C GLY A 270 -5.45 0.09 15.12
N ASN A 271 -5.07 1.22 14.56
CA ASN A 271 -4.08 1.34 13.48
C ASN A 271 -2.75 1.90 14.02
N ILE A 272 -1.63 1.31 13.62
CA ILE A 272 -0.27 1.76 13.90
C ILE A 272 0.28 2.30 12.60
N TYR A 273 0.88 3.48 12.62
CA TYR A 273 1.50 4.16 11.49
C TYR A 273 2.97 4.43 11.81
N SER A 274 3.85 4.46 10.82
CA SER A 274 5.25 4.84 10.93
C SER A 274 5.58 5.91 9.89
N TYR A 275 6.32 6.94 10.27
CA TYR A 275 6.70 8.05 9.41
C TYR A 275 7.95 7.69 8.61
N ILE A 276 7.75 7.14 7.42
CA ILE A 276 8.82 6.58 6.58
C ILE A 276 8.66 7.02 5.14
N TYR A 277 9.70 6.78 4.34
CA TYR A 277 9.61 6.92 2.90
C TYR A 277 8.88 5.71 2.32
N GLN A 278 7.79 5.97 1.62
CA GLN A 278 7.11 4.99 0.78
C GLN A 278 6.94 5.61 -0.60
N ASP A 279 7.37 4.90 -1.64
CA ASP A 279 7.30 5.34 -3.04
C ASP A 279 7.92 6.74 -3.30
N GLY A 280 9.01 7.05 -2.58
CA GLY A 280 9.75 8.31 -2.71
C GLY A 280 9.15 9.50 -1.96
N VAL A 281 8.00 9.33 -1.28
CA VAL A 281 7.34 10.38 -0.50
C VAL A 281 7.46 10.07 1.00
N LEU A 282 7.86 11.07 1.79
CA LEU A 282 7.96 10.94 3.24
C LEU A 282 6.58 11.21 3.88
N GLY A 283 6.02 10.23 4.61
CA GLY A 283 4.70 10.35 5.21
C GLY A 283 4.39 9.26 6.24
N TRP A 284 3.20 9.34 6.86
CA TRP A 284 2.72 8.33 7.81
C TRP A 284 2.14 7.11 7.10
N VAL A 285 2.74 5.94 7.32
CA VAL A 285 2.43 4.67 6.64
C VAL A 285 1.93 3.63 7.64
N LYS A 286 0.80 2.98 7.38
CA LYS A 286 0.21 2.00 8.31
C LYS A 286 1.02 0.69 8.38
N VAL A 287 1.31 0.22 9.59
CA VAL A 287 2.20 -0.91 9.93
C VAL A 287 1.45 -2.17 10.39
N ASN A 288 0.30 -2.05 11.04
CA ASN A 288 -0.44 -3.18 11.62
C ASN A 288 -1.74 -3.55 10.85
N GLY A 289 -1.71 -3.37 9.54
CA GLY A 289 -2.71 -3.99 8.65
C GLY A 289 -2.62 -5.53 8.67
N PRO A 290 -3.65 -6.23 8.15
CA PRO A 290 -3.85 -7.66 8.33
C PRO A 290 -2.64 -8.52 7.91
N SER A 291 -2.31 -9.46 8.79
CA SER A 291 -1.40 -10.59 8.58
C SER A 291 -2.04 -11.69 7.73
N THR A 292 -1.23 -12.41 6.96
CA THR A 292 -1.52 -13.53 6.04
C THR A 292 -2.03 -14.83 6.70
N GLY A 293 -3.12 -14.78 7.47
CA GLY A 293 -3.74 -15.95 8.08
C GLY A 293 -4.91 -16.50 7.26
N VAL A 294 -4.78 -17.71 6.70
CA VAL A 294 -5.91 -18.43 6.09
C VAL A 294 -6.96 -18.72 7.16
N GLN A 295 -8.14 -18.10 7.08
CA GLN A 295 -9.25 -18.40 7.98
C GLN A 295 -10.02 -19.63 7.46
N LYS A 296 -10.05 -20.69 8.26
CA LYS A 296 -10.82 -21.91 7.98
C LYS A 296 -12.03 -21.96 8.90
N GLU A 297 -13.21 -21.87 8.32
CA GLU A 297 -14.48 -22.01 9.02
C GLU A 297 -15.03 -23.42 8.77
N ILE A 298 -15.49 -24.10 9.83
CA ILE A 298 -16.00 -25.47 9.74
C ILE A 298 -17.49 -25.47 10.08
N LYS A 299 -18.31 -26.09 9.22
CA LYS A 299 -19.72 -26.40 9.47
C LYS A 299 -19.93 -27.90 9.37
N ILE A 300 -20.68 -28.48 10.30
CA ILE A 300 -21.01 -29.92 10.30
C ILE A 300 -22.53 -30.05 10.21
N PHE A 301 -23.01 -30.73 9.17
CA PHE A 301 -24.39 -31.15 9.05
C PHE A 301 -24.56 -32.51 9.74
N THR A 302 -25.34 -32.52 10.81
CA THR A 302 -25.63 -33.73 11.58
C THR A 302 -26.97 -34.32 11.15
N PRO A 303 -27.11 -35.64 10.95
CA PRO A 303 -28.37 -36.27 10.53
C PRO A 303 -29.60 -35.95 11.39
N ASP A 304 -29.37 -35.59 12.67
CA ASP A 304 -30.42 -35.27 13.64
C ASP A 304 -30.77 -33.77 13.71
N SER A 305 -30.11 -32.89 12.94
CA SER A 305 -30.41 -31.45 12.95
C SER A 305 -31.47 -31.05 11.91
N SER A 306 -32.18 -29.96 12.20
CA SER A 306 -33.13 -29.32 11.28
C SER A 306 -32.51 -28.90 9.95
N ASP A 307 -31.19 -28.70 9.95
CA ASP A 307 -30.43 -28.14 8.84
C ASP A 307 -29.96 -29.23 7.87
N PHE A 308 -30.19 -30.52 8.21
CA PHE A 308 -29.89 -31.65 7.34
C PHE A 308 -30.96 -31.78 6.25
N PRO A 309 -30.60 -31.80 4.96
CA PRO A 309 -31.58 -31.75 3.90
C PRO A 309 -32.32 -33.08 3.75
N SER A 310 -33.65 -33.01 3.59
CA SER A 310 -34.51 -34.20 3.43
C SER A 310 -34.30 -34.95 2.12
N ASP A 311 -33.72 -34.29 1.11
CA ASP A 311 -33.37 -34.88 -0.18
C ASP A 311 -32.03 -35.64 -0.15
N LEU A 312 -31.30 -35.60 0.97
CA LEU A 312 -29.98 -36.19 1.17
C LEU A 312 -28.94 -35.73 0.14
N GLN A 313 -29.19 -34.60 -0.54
CA GLN A 313 -28.41 -34.18 -1.70
C GLN A 313 -28.02 -32.70 -1.66
N THR A 314 -28.91 -31.83 -1.19
CA THR A 314 -28.75 -30.36 -1.34
C THR A 314 -28.49 -29.71 0.02
N PHE A 315 -27.24 -29.33 0.30
CA PHE A 315 -26.83 -28.75 1.58
C PHE A 315 -26.69 -27.23 1.45
N LYS A 316 -27.45 -26.45 2.23
CA LYS A 316 -27.47 -24.98 2.16
C LYS A 316 -27.03 -24.34 3.48
N PHE A 317 -26.40 -23.18 3.38
CA PHE A 317 -26.08 -22.31 4.51
C PHE A 317 -27.23 -21.32 4.75
N ASP A 318 -27.57 -21.06 6.02
CA ASP A 318 -28.71 -20.18 6.34
C ASP A 318 -28.40 -18.72 6.01
N ALA A 319 -29.27 -18.09 5.22
CA ALA A 319 -28.98 -16.81 4.57
C ALA A 319 -28.74 -15.62 5.53
N GLU A 320 -29.21 -15.68 6.78
CA GLU A 320 -29.08 -14.60 7.76
C GLU A 320 -28.14 -14.94 8.93
N GLY A 321 -27.92 -16.22 9.23
CA GLY A 321 -27.10 -16.67 10.37
C GLY A 321 -25.67 -17.12 10.02
N ASP A 322 -25.43 -17.49 8.76
CA ASP A 322 -24.26 -18.26 8.34
C ASP A 322 -23.39 -17.55 7.30
N LEU A 323 -23.35 -16.21 7.32
CA LEU A 323 -22.54 -15.40 6.39
C LEU A 323 -21.06 -15.81 6.34
N LYS A 324 -20.53 -16.33 7.46
CA LYS A 324 -19.16 -16.84 7.58
C LYS A 324 -18.91 -18.17 6.85
N TYR A 325 -19.92 -18.81 6.29
CA TYR A 325 -19.78 -20.03 5.48
C TYR A 325 -20.01 -19.77 4.00
N HIS A 326 -20.32 -18.53 3.61
CA HIS A 326 -20.42 -18.16 2.21
C HIS A 326 -19.03 -18.11 1.57
N TYR A 327 -18.92 -18.50 0.30
CA TYR A 327 -17.63 -18.62 -0.39
C TYR A 327 -17.75 -18.18 -1.85
N ILE A 328 -16.64 -17.99 -2.53
CA ILE A 328 -16.63 -17.64 -3.96
C ILE A 328 -16.61 -18.94 -4.79
N PRO A 329 -17.66 -19.22 -5.59
CA PRO A 329 -17.73 -20.43 -6.38
C PRO A 329 -16.59 -20.53 -7.40
N GLY A 330 -16.06 -21.73 -7.62
CA GLY A 330 -15.01 -22.03 -8.61
C GLY A 330 -13.57 -21.80 -8.15
N LEU A 331 -13.35 -21.30 -6.91
CA LEU A 331 -12.01 -21.05 -6.35
C LEU A 331 -11.53 -22.15 -5.39
N ASN A 332 -12.14 -23.35 -5.40
CA ASN A 332 -11.82 -24.47 -4.49
C ASN A 332 -11.80 -24.07 -3.01
N GLN A 333 -12.71 -23.18 -2.61
CA GLN A 333 -12.79 -22.67 -1.25
C GLN A 333 -13.56 -23.60 -0.31
N ILE A 334 -14.19 -24.66 -0.82
CA ILE A 334 -14.91 -25.64 -0.01
C ILE A 334 -14.25 -27.02 -0.09
N GLU A 335 -14.10 -27.65 1.07
CA GLU A 335 -13.74 -29.05 1.21
C GLU A 335 -14.91 -29.76 1.90
N ILE A 336 -15.48 -30.78 1.24
CA ILE A 336 -16.61 -31.55 1.76
C ILE A 336 -16.11 -32.93 2.16
N ILE A 337 -16.34 -33.30 3.41
CA ILE A 337 -15.93 -34.58 3.99
C ILE A 337 -17.17 -35.33 4.46
N ILE A 338 -17.38 -36.53 3.93
CA ILE A 338 -18.48 -37.43 4.30
C ILE A 338 -17.87 -38.73 4.82
N ASP A 339 -18.24 -39.15 6.03
CA ASP A 339 -17.72 -40.37 6.67
C ASP A 339 -16.16 -40.47 6.65
N ASN A 340 -15.49 -39.33 6.88
CA ASN A 340 -14.02 -39.16 6.84
C ASN A 340 -13.36 -39.31 5.45
N ALA A 341 -14.14 -39.34 4.37
CA ALA A 341 -13.63 -39.26 2.99
C ALA A 341 -13.87 -37.87 2.41
N SER A 342 -12.82 -37.23 1.92
CA SER A 342 -12.90 -35.94 1.22
C SER A 342 -13.44 -36.17 -0.19
N LEU A 343 -14.46 -35.42 -0.58
CA LEU A 343 -15.02 -35.44 -1.92
C LEU A 343 -14.19 -34.59 -2.86
N MET A 344 -14.10 -35.05 -4.11
CA MET A 344 -13.47 -34.29 -5.18
C MET A 344 -14.47 -33.31 -5.82
N SER A 345 -13.97 -32.23 -6.42
CA SER A 345 -14.78 -31.16 -7.00
C SER A 345 -15.67 -31.59 -8.16
N ASP A 346 -15.43 -32.76 -8.76
CA ASP A 346 -16.27 -33.34 -9.80
C ASP A 346 -17.49 -34.10 -9.23
N GLN A 347 -17.59 -34.29 -7.91
CA GLN A 347 -18.64 -35.07 -7.24
C GLN A 347 -19.77 -34.20 -6.66
N TYR A 348 -19.63 -32.87 -6.69
CA TYR A 348 -20.62 -31.92 -6.22
C TYR A 348 -20.66 -30.67 -7.10
N ASP A 349 -21.78 -29.96 -7.07
CA ASP A 349 -22.00 -28.68 -7.74
C ASP A 349 -22.20 -27.58 -6.68
N GLU A 350 -21.58 -26.42 -6.87
CA GLU A 350 -21.68 -25.29 -5.95
C GLU A 350 -22.96 -24.48 -6.22
N ILE A 351 -23.68 -24.10 -5.16
CA ILE A 351 -24.95 -23.36 -5.24
C ILE A 351 -24.65 -21.87 -5.12
N ILE A 352 -24.98 -21.12 -6.17
CA ILE A 352 -24.75 -19.67 -6.25
C ILE A 352 -26.05 -18.91 -5.95
N LYS A 353 -25.94 -17.79 -5.23
CA LYS A 353 -27.04 -16.83 -5.04
C LYS A 353 -27.08 -15.85 -6.21
N ASP A 354 -28.19 -15.83 -6.96
CA ASP A 354 -28.42 -14.86 -8.03
C ASP A 354 -28.57 -13.44 -7.45
N THR A 355 -27.48 -12.66 -7.44
CA THR A 355 -27.49 -11.22 -7.16
C THR A 355 -26.47 -10.51 -8.04
N GLU A 356 -26.82 -9.33 -8.55
CA GLU A 356 -26.16 -8.64 -9.69
C GLU A 356 -24.69 -8.23 -9.50
N ASP A 357 -24.11 -8.28 -8.30
CA ASP A 357 -22.78 -7.69 -8.06
C ASP A 357 -21.66 -8.61 -7.54
N ILE A 358 -21.92 -9.79 -6.95
CA ILE A 358 -20.85 -10.72 -6.52
C ILE A 358 -21.38 -12.16 -6.52
N ASN A 359 -20.70 -13.09 -7.21
CA ASN A 359 -21.01 -14.54 -7.16
C ASN A 359 -20.79 -15.07 -5.75
N ASN A 360 -21.87 -15.22 -4.98
CA ASN A 360 -21.81 -15.68 -3.60
C ASN A 360 -22.33 -17.11 -3.47
N GLY A 361 -21.47 -18.04 -3.09
CA GLY A 361 -21.76 -19.45 -2.85
C GLY A 361 -22.45 -19.63 -1.51
N ILE A 362 -23.63 -20.26 -1.53
CA ILE A 362 -24.53 -20.42 -0.37
C ILE A 362 -24.77 -21.88 0.02
N GLY A 363 -23.99 -22.81 -0.53
CA GLY A 363 -24.10 -24.23 -0.27
C GLY A 363 -23.66 -25.06 -1.46
N PHE A 364 -23.85 -26.37 -1.39
CA PHE A 364 -23.44 -27.31 -2.44
C PHE A 364 -24.50 -28.40 -2.62
N LYS A 365 -24.51 -29.01 -3.80
CA LYS A 365 -25.37 -30.13 -4.15
C LYS A 365 -24.53 -31.30 -4.61
N LEU A 366 -24.68 -32.45 -3.96
CA LEU A 366 -24.00 -33.67 -4.41
C LEU A 366 -24.59 -34.14 -5.75
N LYS A 367 -23.75 -34.64 -6.67
CA LYS A 367 -24.25 -35.17 -7.95
C LYS A 367 -25.16 -36.38 -7.74
N ASP A 368 -24.76 -37.25 -6.82
CA ASP A 368 -25.56 -38.38 -6.35
C ASP A 368 -26.01 -38.14 -4.89
N PRO A 369 -27.29 -38.42 -4.55
CA PRO A 369 -27.76 -38.30 -3.17
C PRO A 369 -27.08 -39.33 -2.27
N LEU A 370 -26.97 -39.03 -0.97
CA LEU A 370 -26.42 -39.99 0.00
C LEU A 370 -27.36 -41.20 0.15
N ASP A 371 -26.78 -42.41 0.16
CA ASP A 371 -27.52 -43.66 0.38
C ASP A 371 -28.22 -43.70 1.76
N LYS A 372 -27.65 -43.00 2.75
CA LYS A 372 -28.17 -42.86 4.11
C LYS A 372 -27.76 -41.50 4.69
N PRO A 373 -28.51 -40.95 5.66
CA PRO A 373 -28.07 -39.80 6.42
C PRO A 373 -26.72 -40.09 7.12
N ALA A 374 -25.70 -39.30 6.80
CA ALA A 374 -24.34 -39.42 7.32
C ALA A 374 -23.83 -38.02 7.74
N TYR A 375 -22.80 -37.97 8.58
CA TYR A 375 -22.21 -36.68 8.97
C TYR A 375 -21.49 -36.07 7.79
N VAL A 376 -21.85 -34.82 7.46
CA VAL A 376 -21.21 -34.06 6.38
C VAL A 376 -20.49 -32.87 6.99
N GLU A 377 -19.17 -32.92 7.01
CA GLU A 377 -18.32 -31.81 7.42
C GLU A 377 -17.95 -30.99 6.19
N VAL A 378 -18.08 -29.67 6.31
CA VAL A 378 -17.78 -28.72 5.24
C VAL A 378 -16.83 -27.70 5.82
N ARG A 379 -15.65 -27.62 5.20
CA ARG A 379 -14.64 -26.63 5.56
C ARG A 379 -14.63 -25.57 4.49
N VAL A 380 -14.97 -24.36 4.88
CA VAL A 380 -14.91 -23.19 4.03
C VAL A 380 -13.61 -22.46 4.35
N THR A 381 -12.75 -22.36 3.34
CA THR A 381 -11.49 -21.65 3.42
C THR A 381 -11.69 -20.27 2.82
N HIS A 382 -11.67 -19.25 3.67
CA HIS A 382 -11.73 -17.87 3.23
C HIS A 382 -10.32 -17.40 2.89
N ASN A 383 -10.13 -17.08 1.62
CA ASN A 383 -9.04 -16.24 1.21
C ASN A 383 -9.55 -14.80 1.33
N THR A 384 -9.08 -14.06 2.33
CA THR A 384 -9.31 -12.61 2.34
C THR A 384 -8.47 -12.02 1.22
N ASP A 385 -9.11 -11.63 0.13
CA ASP A 385 -8.47 -10.93 -0.98
C ASP A 385 -7.76 -9.69 -0.45
N GLU A 386 -6.43 -9.77 -0.43
CA GLU A 386 -5.56 -8.63 -0.52
C GLU A 386 -6.02 -7.81 -1.72
N ALA A 387 -6.24 -6.52 -1.53
CA ALA A 387 -6.04 -5.60 -2.64
C ALA A 387 -4.55 -5.74 -3.04
N ASN A 388 -4.31 -6.63 -4.00
CA ASN A 388 -3.04 -7.01 -4.61
C ASN A 388 -2.02 -7.78 -3.74
N ALA A 389 -2.25 -9.07 -3.50
CA ALA A 389 -1.12 -10.00 -3.52
C ALA A 389 -1.39 -11.31 -4.27
N ASN A 390 -1.23 -11.20 -5.58
CA ASN A 390 -0.28 -12.10 -6.22
C ASN A 390 1.10 -11.78 -5.64
N LYS A 391 1.64 -12.63 -4.77
CA LYS A 391 3.10 -12.91 -4.64
C LYS A 391 3.38 -13.89 -3.50
N SER A 392 3.12 -15.17 -3.73
CA SER A 392 4.03 -16.17 -3.15
C SER A 392 4.41 -17.23 -4.18
N TYR A 393 5.72 -17.33 -4.37
CA TYR A 393 6.49 -18.16 -5.30
C TYR A 393 6.73 -17.60 -6.70
N GLN A 394 7.81 -16.82 -6.82
CA GLN A 394 8.62 -16.83 -8.04
C GLN A 394 10.10 -16.90 -7.71
N ARG A 395 10.78 -17.82 -8.39
CA ARG A 395 12.24 -17.87 -8.45
C ARG A 395 12.73 -16.52 -8.98
N SER A 396 13.51 -15.80 -8.18
CA SER A 396 14.19 -14.59 -8.65
C SER A 396 15.19 -15.01 -9.72
N ALA A 397 14.90 -14.65 -10.97
CA ALA A 397 15.87 -14.71 -12.04
C ALA A 397 16.31 -13.28 -12.34
N THR A 398 17.56 -12.97 -12.00
CA THR A 398 18.21 -11.72 -12.35
C THR A 398 18.93 -11.93 -13.68
N PHE A 399 18.50 -11.21 -14.70
CA PHE A 399 19.18 -11.17 -15.99
C PHE A 399 19.90 -9.84 -16.08
N ALA A 400 21.22 -9.89 -16.16
CA ALA A 400 22.05 -8.73 -16.43
C ALA A 400 22.63 -8.87 -17.83
N LYS A 401 22.54 -7.82 -18.63
CA LYS A 401 23.22 -7.75 -19.91
C LYS A 401 23.90 -6.40 -20.06
N GLU A 402 25.14 -6.45 -20.52
CA GLU A 402 25.98 -5.29 -20.72
C GLU A 402 26.10 -4.97 -22.21
N ASN A 403 26.16 -3.68 -22.52
CA ASN A 403 26.57 -3.17 -23.80
C ASN A 403 27.74 -2.21 -23.60
N ILE A 404 28.72 -2.28 -24.48
CA ILE A 404 29.85 -1.35 -24.50
C ILE A 404 29.74 -0.55 -25.79
N ALA A 405 29.58 0.76 -25.64
CA ALA A 405 29.58 1.72 -26.74
C ALA A 405 30.77 2.66 -26.59
N TYR A 406 31.29 3.14 -27.73
CA TYR A 406 32.33 4.17 -27.75
C TYR A 406 31.70 5.49 -28.18
N VAL A 407 32.09 6.58 -27.53
CA VAL A 407 31.66 7.92 -27.89
C VAL A 407 32.13 8.22 -29.31
N GLY A 408 31.19 8.37 -30.25
CA GLY A 408 31.48 8.73 -31.63
C GLY A 408 31.71 10.23 -31.84
N SER A 409 32.09 10.61 -33.05
CA SER A 409 32.34 12.01 -33.46
C SER A 409 31.06 12.86 -33.60
N SER A 410 29.88 12.25 -33.49
CA SER A 410 28.58 12.92 -33.61
C SER A 410 28.14 13.53 -32.28
N THR A 411 27.49 14.69 -32.34
CA THR A 411 26.84 15.39 -31.22
C THR A 411 25.65 14.63 -30.62
N ASP A 412 25.27 13.49 -31.20
CA ASP A 412 24.16 12.68 -30.72
C ASP A 412 24.59 11.91 -29.46
N LEU A 413 24.23 12.48 -28.31
CA LEU A 413 24.44 11.92 -26.97
C LEU A 413 23.49 10.74 -26.66
N LEU A 414 22.87 10.15 -27.69
CA LEU A 414 21.87 9.09 -27.58
C LEU A 414 22.53 7.73 -27.78
N TYR A 415 22.39 6.86 -26.78
CA TYR A 415 23.03 5.54 -26.76
C TYR A 415 21.97 4.45 -26.61
N GLU A 416 22.15 3.37 -27.37
CA GLU A 416 21.28 2.20 -27.33
C GLU A 416 21.73 1.21 -26.25
N SER A 417 20.77 0.71 -25.49
CA SER A 417 20.98 -0.35 -24.49
C SER A 417 20.99 -1.74 -25.13
N ALA A 418 21.68 -2.72 -24.52
CA ALA A 418 21.75 -4.08 -25.06
C ALA A 418 20.40 -4.84 -25.10
N VAL A 419 19.45 -4.43 -24.26
CA VAL A 419 18.10 -4.98 -24.15
C VAL A 419 17.14 -3.87 -23.71
N PRO A 420 15.88 -3.88 -24.20
CA PRO A 420 14.87 -2.95 -23.72
C PRO A 420 14.69 -3.07 -22.21
N TYR A 421 14.42 -1.96 -21.52
CA TYR A 421 14.24 -1.88 -20.07
C TYR A 421 13.07 -0.96 -19.72
N ASP A 422 12.47 -1.11 -18.54
CA ASP A 422 11.36 -0.24 -18.14
C ASP A 422 11.92 1.07 -17.55
N ALA A 423 11.58 2.19 -18.19
CA ALA A 423 11.94 3.52 -17.73
C ALA A 423 11.27 3.82 -16.38
N GLY A 424 12.00 4.50 -15.50
CA GLY A 424 11.57 4.82 -14.14
C GLY A 424 11.87 3.73 -13.11
N GLU A 425 12.00 2.46 -13.52
CA GLU A 425 12.13 1.27 -12.65
C GLU A 425 13.58 0.95 -12.21
N TYR A 426 14.53 1.86 -12.41
CA TYR A 426 15.95 1.72 -12.04
C TYR A 426 16.63 0.46 -12.60
N GLN A 427 16.19 0.00 -13.77
CA GLN A 427 16.74 -1.19 -14.42
C GLN A 427 18.03 -0.91 -15.19
N LEU A 428 18.32 0.35 -15.54
CA LEU A 428 19.51 0.78 -16.26
C LEU A 428 20.58 1.33 -15.32
N GLU A 429 21.81 0.83 -15.46
CA GLU A 429 23.02 1.44 -14.92
C GLU A 429 23.94 1.86 -16.05
N VAL A 430 24.48 3.08 -15.98
CA VAL A 430 25.41 3.61 -16.99
C VAL A 430 26.74 3.93 -16.30
N PHE A 431 27.83 3.58 -16.98
CA PHE A 431 29.19 3.84 -16.55
C PHE A 431 29.93 4.61 -17.65
N TYR A 432 30.57 5.72 -17.28
CA TYR A 432 31.41 6.52 -18.16
C TYR A 432 32.83 6.56 -17.57
N LYS A 433 33.85 6.23 -18.37
CA LYS A 433 35.25 6.10 -17.88
C LYS A 433 35.40 5.13 -16.69
N GLY A 434 34.55 4.09 -16.63
CA GLY A 434 34.52 3.14 -15.52
C GLY A 434 33.90 3.68 -14.22
N GLN A 435 33.38 4.91 -14.21
CA GLN A 435 32.63 5.48 -13.08
C GLN A 435 31.14 5.39 -13.33
N LYS A 436 30.38 4.96 -12.32
CA LYS A 436 28.92 4.95 -12.38
C LYS A 436 28.40 6.39 -12.42
N VAL A 437 27.61 6.70 -13.43
CA VAL A 437 26.91 7.98 -13.58
C VAL A 437 25.46 7.85 -13.10
N TYR A 438 24.84 8.95 -12.69
CA TYR A 438 23.54 8.95 -12.04
C TYR A 438 22.42 9.37 -12.98
N ARG A 439 21.29 8.65 -12.90
CA ARG A 439 20.07 8.98 -13.62
C ARG A 439 19.56 10.36 -13.17
N ASP A 440 18.97 11.11 -14.11
CA ASP A 440 18.38 12.44 -13.93
C ASP A 440 19.40 13.56 -13.58
N LEU A 441 20.67 13.20 -13.40
CA LEU A 441 21.78 14.13 -13.15
C LEU A 441 22.76 14.13 -14.33
N ASP A 442 23.25 12.94 -14.68
CA ASP A 442 24.28 12.75 -15.70
C ASP A 442 23.69 12.22 -17.02
N TYR A 443 22.65 11.39 -16.92
CA TYR A 443 21.93 10.84 -18.07
C TYR A 443 20.43 10.72 -17.79
N ILE A 444 19.62 10.74 -18.84
CA ILE A 444 18.18 10.52 -18.82
C ILE A 444 17.83 9.27 -19.63
N GLU A 445 16.78 8.56 -19.22
CA GLU A 445 16.19 7.48 -20.02
C GLU A 445 15.36 8.11 -21.13
N ALA A 446 15.57 7.67 -22.37
CA ALA A 446 15.05 8.36 -23.54
C ALA A 446 14.45 7.40 -24.58
N ASP A 447 13.55 7.93 -25.40
CA ASP A 447 13.00 7.21 -26.54
C ASP A 447 13.98 7.21 -27.73
N VAL A 448 13.57 6.62 -28.85
CA VAL A 448 14.37 6.57 -30.08
C VAL A 448 14.65 7.96 -30.67
N ASN A 449 13.85 8.96 -30.32
CA ASN A 449 14.00 10.35 -30.76
C ASN A 449 14.85 11.19 -29.78
N GLY A 450 15.21 10.63 -28.61
CA GLY A 450 15.98 11.31 -27.58
C GLY A 450 15.14 12.15 -26.60
N ASP A 451 13.82 11.96 -26.58
CA ASP A 451 12.89 12.57 -25.63
C ASP A 451 12.86 11.79 -24.31
N MET A 452 12.72 12.51 -23.19
CA MET A 452 12.72 11.91 -21.86
C MET A 452 11.51 10.99 -21.66
N LEU A 453 11.76 9.76 -21.24
CA LEU A 453 10.73 8.79 -20.85
C LEU A 453 10.66 8.69 -19.32
N LEU A 454 9.49 8.98 -18.76
CA LEU A 454 9.23 8.87 -17.31
C LEU A 454 8.72 7.48 -16.91
N SER A 455 8.13 6.74 -17.86
CA SER A 455 7.55 5.41 -17.66
C SER A 455 7.37 4.71 -19.01
N GLY A 456 7.37 3.38 -19.02
CA GLY A 456 7.22 2.56 -20.22
C GLY A 456 8.53 1.95 -20.71
N LEU A 457 8.48 1.18 -21.80
CA LEU A 457 9.64 0.45 -22.30
C LEU A 457 10.61 1.40 -23.03
N ALA A 458 11.80 1.60 -22.47
CA ALA A 458 12.89 2.36 -23.07
C ALA A 458 13.93 1.42 -23.71
N THR A 459 14.54 1.90 -24.79
CA THR A 459 15.65 1.22 -25.49
C THR A 459 16.90 2.09 -25.54
N HIS A 460 16.76 3.39 -25.35
CA HIS A 460 17.84 4.36 -25.45
C HIS A 460 18.00 5.16 -24.15
N PHE A 461 19.16 5.78 -23.98
CA PHE A 461 19.42 6.73 -22.90
C PHE A 461 20.32 7.84 -23.44
N LYS A 462 20.21 9.04 -22.85
CA LYS A 462 20.89 10.24 -23.33
C LYS A 462 21.68 10.92 -22.22
N PHE A 463 22.93 11.27 -22.49
CA PHE A 463 23.71 12.08 -21.55
C PHE A 463 23.26 13.55 -21.57
N VAL A 464 23.31 14.19 -20.40
CA VAL A 464 22.92 15.61 -20.23
C VAL A 464 24.07 16.56 -20.63
N TYR A 465 25.30 16.04 -20.75
CA TYR A 465 26.50 16.79 -21.09
C TYR A 465 27.32 16.10 -22.20
N GLU A 466 28.20 16.87 -22.86
CA GLU A 466 29.07 16.37 -23.93
C GLU A 466 30.14 15.41 -23.39
N LEU A 467 30.34 14.29 -24.10
CA LEU A 467 31.33 13.26 -23.75
C LEU A 467 32.59 13.39 -24.61
N GLU A 468 33.73 12.96 -24.07
CA GLU A 468 35.00 12.94 -24.81
C GLU A 468 35.01 11.82 -25.85
N GLU A 469 35.28 12.18 -27.11
CA GLU A 469 35.34 11.24 -28.23
C GLU A 469 36.31 10.08 -27.98
N GLY A 470 35.90 8.86 -28.35
CA GLY A 470 36.68 7.65 -28.16
C GLY A 470 36.64 7.07 -26.75
N THR A 471 35.92 7.69 -25.82
CA THR A 471 35.75 7.17 -24.46
C THR A 471 34.74 6.03 -24.41
N GLU A 472 34.94 5.09 -23.48
CA GLU A 472 34.05 3.96 -23.25
C GLU A 472 32.83 4.35 -22.38
N VAL A 473 31.64 4.01 -22.88
CA VAL A 473 30.36 4.05 -22.18
C VAL A 473 29.86 2.61 -22.04
N VAL A 474 29.70 2.16 -20.80
CA VAL A 474 29.13 0.83 -20.51
C VAL A 474 27.73 1.01 -19.97
N SER A 475 26.74 0.38 -20.60
CA SER A 475 25.39 0.28 -20.05
C SER A 475 25.14 -1.15 -19.57
N ARG A 476 24.63 -1.29 -18.35
CA ARG A 476 24.21 -2.57 -17.77
C ARG A 476 22.74 -2.48 -17.46
N VAL A 477 21.95 -3.30 -18.14
CA VAL A 477 20.53 -3.46 -17.82
C VAL A 477 20.38 -4.66 -16.91
N THR A 478 19.84 -4.44 -15.72
CA THR A 478 19.53 -5.48 -14.74
C THR A 478 18.02 -5.63 -14.64
N LYS A 479 17.50 -6.71 -15.24
CA LYS A 479 16.09 -7.08 -15.09
C LYS A 479 15.96 -8.13 -14.00
N ASN A 480 15.17 -7.78 -13.00
CA ASN A 480 14.78 -8.72 -11.99
C ASN A 480 13.33 -9.15 -12.22
N VAL A 481 13.15 -10.43 -12.57
CA VAL A 481 11.81 -11.01 -12.74
C VAL A 481 11.41 -11.59 -11.38
N TYR A 482 10.56 -10.87 -10.66
CA TYR A 482 10.19 -11.19 -9.28
C TYR A 482 8.76 -11.75 -9.11
N SER A 483 7.91 -11.79 -10.15
CA SER A 483 6.51 -12.25 -9.99
C SER A 483 5.76 -12.57 -11.29
N TYR A 484 4.66 -13.33 -11.16
CA TYR A 484 3.75 -13.62 -12.27
C TYR A 484 3.12 -12.33 -12.77
N ASP A 485 3.15 -11.24 -12.01
CA ASP A 485 2.77 -9.90 -12.45
C ASP A 485 3.81 -9.24 -13.36
N HIS A 486 5.12 -9.53 -13.22
CA HIS A 486 6.10 -9.08 -14.22
C HIS A 486 5.98 -9.89 -15.50
N ILE A 487 5.70 -11.20 -15.37
CA ILE A 487 5.32 -12.02 -16.52
C ILE A 487 3.98 -11.54 -17.08
N SER A 488 3.01 -11.13 -16.26
CA SER A 488 1.70 -10.62 -16.69
C SER A 488 1.86 -9.28 -17.37
N LYS A 489 2.66 -8.35 -16.84
CA LYS A 489 2.99 -7.08 -17.52
C LYS A 489 3.74 -7.32 -18.82
N VAL A 490 4.69 -8.25 -18.86
CA VAL A 490 5.36 -8.65 -20.12
C VAL A 490 4.38 -9.30 -21.07
N ILE A 491 3.45 -10.11 -20.58
CA ILE A 491 2.40 -10.77 -21.36
C ILE A 491 1.34 -9.77 -21.81
N GLU A 492 0.95 -8.78 -21.01
CA GLU A 492 0.01 -7.69 -21.29
C GLU A 492 0.62 -6.73 -22.30
N ASN A 493 1.89 -6.36 -22.14
CA ASN A 493 2.64 -5.62 -23.14
C ASN A 493 2.78 -6.43 -24.43
N SER A 494 3.02 -7.75 -24.32
CA SER A 494 3.04 -8.65 -25.48
C SER A 494 1.65 -8.76 -26.12
N TYR A 495 0.56 -8.77 -25.34
CA TYR A 495 -0.81 -8.75 -25.83
C TYR A 495 -1.12 -7.43 -26.52
N GLY A 496 -0.62 -6.31 -26.00
CA GLY A 496 -0.65 -5.00 -26.64
C GLY A 496 0.05 -5.04 -28.00
N SER A 497 1.30 -5.50 -28.05
CA SER A 497 2.05 -5.64 -29.30
C SER A 497 1.41 -6.66 -30.27
N ILE A 498 0.84 -7.77 -29.76
CA ILE A 498 0.11 -8.75 -30.56
C ILE A 498 -1.16 -8.12 -31.12
N LYS A 499 -1.87 -7.31 -30.34
CA LYS A 499 -3.05 -6.57 -30.80
C LYS A 499 -2.67 -5.55 -31.87
N ASP A 500 -1.59 -4.80 -31.67
CA ASP A 500 -1.08 -3.87 -32.68
C ASP A 500 -0.68 -4.60 -33.98
N ILE A 501 -0.08 -5.80 -33.87
CA ILE A 501 0.22 -6.66 -35.01
C ILE A 501 -1.07 -7.16 -35.68
N ILE A 502 -2.08 -7.56 -34.90
CA ILE A 502 -3.40 -7.96 -35.43
C ILE A 502 -4.04 -6.80 -36.17
N ASP A 503 -3.98 -5.59 -35.63
CA ASP A 503 -4.52 -4.39 -36.26
C ASP A 503 -3.75 -4.06 -37.55
N GLN A 504 -2.42 -4.17 -37.57
CA GLN A 504 -1.60 -4.06 -38.79
C GLN A 504 -1.90 -5.16 -39.82
N VAL A 505 -2.14 -6.40 -39.38
CA VAL A 505 -2.53 -7.51 -40.26
C VAL A 505 -3.92 -7.27 -40.84
N ASN A 506 -4.85 -6.73 -40.05
CA ASN A 506 -6.18 -6.37 -40.52
C ASN A 506 -6.11 -5.21 -41.53
N GLU A 507 -5.30 -4.18 -41.27
CA GLU A 507 -5.04 -3.11 -42.24
C GLU A 507 -4.40 -3.66 -43.51
N PHE A 508 -3.42 -4.56 -43.40
CA PHE A 508 -2.79 -5.22 -44.54
C PHE A 508 -3.76 -6.11 -45.31
N THR A 509 -4.67 -6.80 -44.62
CA THR A 509 -5.73 -7.62 -45.23
C THR A 509 -6.72 -6.73 -45.99
N ASN A 510 -7.15 -5.61 -45.39
CA ASN A 510 -7.98 -4.62 -46.07
C ASN A 510 -7.26 -4.02 -47.29
N TYR A 511 -5.96 -3.74 -47.17
CA TYR A 511 -5.15 -3.30 -48.30
C TYR A 511 -5.07 -4.36 -49.40
N LEU A 512 -4.88 -5.64 -49.04
CA LEU A 512 -4.88 -6.75 -49.99
C LEU A 512 -6.25 -6.91 -50.66
N GLU A 513 -7.35 -6.80 -49.94
CA GLU A 513 -8.70 -6.84 -50.52
C GLU A 513 -8.92 -5.67 -51.48
N LEU A 514 -8.54 -4.45 -51.10
CA LEU A 514 -8.59 -3.29 -52.00
C LEU A 514 -7.73 -3.50 -53.24
N SER A 515 -6.52 -4.03 -53.08
CA SER A 515 -5.62 -4.32 -54.19
C SER A 515 -6.13 -5.46 -55.08
N MET A 516 -6.76 -6.48 -54.50
CA MET A 516 -7.42 -7.56 -55.25
C MET A 516 -8.61 -7.02 -56.03
N ASN A 517 -9.44 -6.17 -55.43
CA ASN A 517 -10.53 -5.49 -56.13
C ASN A 517 -10.01 -4.62 -57.27
N GLU A 518 -8.92 -3.87 -57.08
CA GLU A 518 -8.28 -3.12 -58.17
C GLU A 518 -7.73 -4.04 -59.27
N VAL A 519 -7.18 -5.20 -58.91
CA VAL A 519 -6.68 -6.18 -59.88
C VAL A 519 -7.84 -6.83 -60.63
N ASP A 520 -8.93 -7.16 -59.97
CA ASP A 520 -10.14 -7.69 -60.58
C ASP A 520 -10.80 -6.66 -61.50
N ASP A 521 -10.87 -5.39 -61.10
CA ASP A 521 -11.32 -4.30 -61.96
C ASP A 521 -10.41 -4.14 -63.18
N ARG A 522 -9.09 -4.22 -63.00
CA ARG A 522 -8.13 -4.19 -64.13
C ARG A 522 -8.27 -5.41 -65.03
N LEU A 523 -8.49 -6.59 -64.47
CA LEU A 523 -8.72 -7.83 -65.23
C LEU A 523 -10.04 -7.74 -66.01
N PHE A 524 -11.10 -7.25 -65.39
CA PHE A 524 -12.38 -6.98 -66.05
C PHE A 524 -12.23 -5.95 -67.17
N HIS A 525 -11.46 -4.88 -66.95
CA HIS A 525 -11.13 -3.92 -68.00
C HIS A 525 -10.28 -4.52 -69.11
N LEU A 526 -9.35 -5.44 -68.80
CA LEU A 526 -8.56 -6.17 -69.79
C LEU A 526 -9.38 -7.19 -70.58
N GLU A 527 -10.30 -7.90 -69.93
CA GLU A 527 -11.26 -8.79 -70.59
C GLU A 527 -12.18 -8.00 -71.50
N SER A 528 -12.76 -6.91 -71.00
CA SER A 528 -13.58 -5.99 -71.80
C SER A 528 -12.81 -5.39 -72.96
N ALA A 529 -11.55 -4.97 -72.75
CA ALA A 529 -10.68 -4.50 -73.83
C ALA A 529 -10.35 -5.65 -74.81
N GLY A 530 -10.16 -6.87 -74.32
CA GLY A 530 -9.97 -8.07 -75.11
C GLY A 530 -11.19 -8.39 -75.97
N GLU A 531 -12.40 -8.28 -75.42
CA GLU A 531 -13.66 -8.43 -76.16
C GLU A 531 -13.83 -7.31 -77.20
N VAL A 532 -13.51 -6.07 -76.87
CA VAL A 532 -13.53 -4.94 -77.82
C VAL A 532 -12.52 -5.18 -78.94
N VAL A 533 -11.29 -5.58 -78.61
CA VAL A 533 -10.26 -5.92 -79.60
C VAL A 533 -10.69 -7.12 -80.45
N GLN A 534 -11.29 -8.15 -79.85
CA GLN A 534 -11.81 -9.31 -80.58
C GLN A 534 -12.97 -8.90 -81.51
N LYS A 535 -13.85 -8.01 -81.05
CA LYS A 535 -14.94 -7.44 -81.83
C LYS A 535 -14.41 -6.57 -82.98
N GLU A 536 -13.42 -5.72 -82.74
CA GLU A 536 -12.79 -4.90 -83.78
C GLU A 536 -11.94 -5.73 -84.76
N LEU A 537 -11.23 -6.76 -84.29
CA LEU A 537 -10.55 -7.73 -85.14
C LEU A 537 -11.53 -8.55 -85.97
N SER A 538 -12.71 -8.90 -85.42
CA SER A 538 -13.76 -9.57 -86.18
C SER A 538 -14.42 -8.68 -87.24
N LYS A 539 -14.30 -7.35 -87.09
CA LYS A 539 -14.65 -6.36 -88.12
C LYS A 539 -13.51 -6.04 -89.06
N MET A 540 -12.38 -6.76 -89.03
CA MET A 540 -11.27 -6.48 -89.95
C MET A 540 -11.65 -6.56 -91.43
N SER A 541 -12.68 -7.34 -91.75
CA SER A 541 -13.26 -7.42 -93.10
C SER A 541 -14.04 -6.16 -93.52
N GLU A 542 -14.34 -5.25 -92.60
CA GLU A 542 -15.09 -4.00 -92.82
C GLU A 542 -14.19 -2.76 -92.88
N PHE A 543 -12.89 -2.89 -92.57
CA PHE A 543 -11.96 -1.77 -92.69
C PHE A 543 -11.80 -1.30 -94.13
N VAL A 544 -11.74 0.02 -94.30
CA VAL A 544 -11.59 0.69 -95.58
C VAL A 544 -10.26 0.28 -96.20
N THR A 545 -10.31 -0.45 -97.31
CA THR A 545 -9.11 -0.83 -98.05
C THR A 545 -8.66 0.33 -98.94
N LYS A 546 -7.42 0.30 -99.46
CA LYS A 546 -6.90 1.34 -100.38
C LYS A 546 -7.74 1.54 -101.67
N LYS A 547 -8.77 0.74 -101.89
CA LYS A 547 -9.65 0.77 -103.06
C LYS A 547 -11.05 1.33 -102.77
N ASP A 548 -11.39 1.61 -101.51
CA ASP A 548 -12.73 2.06 -101.12
C ASP A 548 -12.85 3.59 -101.12
N VAL A 549 -13.99 4.10 -101.62
CA VAL A 549 -14.35 5.52 -101.61
C VAL A 549 -15.12 5.81 -100.31
N ILE A 550 -14.63 6.77 -99.52
CA ILE A 550 -15.26 7.18 -98.25
C ILE A 550 -16.51 8.01 -98.57
N ASN A 551 -17.67 7.58 -98.08
CA ASN A 551 -18.96 8.24 -98.24
C ASN A 551 -19.48 8.73 -96.86
N LYS A 552 -20.42 9.68 -96.82
CA LYS A 552 -20.90 10.35 -95.56
C LYS A 552 -21.30 9.35 -94.46
N ASP A 553 -21.89 8.23 -94.83
CA ASP A 553 -22.37 7.19 -93.90
C ASP A 553 -21.24 6.35 -93.25
N LYS A 554 -20.00 6.49 -93.74
CA LYS A 554 -18.81 5.82 -93.20
C LYS A 554 -17.94 6.73 -92.33
N ILE A 555 -18.37 7.97 -92.12
CA ILE A 555 -17.70 8.93 -91.24
C ILE A 555 -18.41 8.89 -89.88
N ASP A 556 -17.63 8.87 -88.81
CA ASP A 556 -18.16 8.87 -87.45
C ASP A 556 -19.11 10.05 -87.23
N SER A 557 -20.29 9.76 -86.67
CA SER A 557 -21.31 10.73 -86.30
C SER A 557 -20.77 11.92 -85.48
N ALA A 558 -19.75 11.71 -84.64
CA ALA A 558 -19.11 12.77 -83.85
C ALA A 558 -18.32 13.77 -84.71
N ILE A 559 -17.79 13.33 -85.85
CA ILE A 559 -17.09 14.20 -86.81
C ILE A 559 -18.13 14.95 -87.66
N VAL A 560 -19.19 14.25 -88.06
CA VAL A 560 -20.29 14.85 -88.84
C VAL A 560 -21.01 15.95 -88.05
N SER A 561 -21.25 15.75 -86.75
CA SER A 561 -21.92 16.75 -85.89
C SER A 561 -21.08 18.00 -85.60
N ASN A 562 -19.74 17.88 -85.63
CA ASN A 562 -18.83 18.98 -85.30
C ASN A 562 -18.27 19.71 -86.54
N THR A 563 -18.71 19.35 -87.74
CA THR A 563 -18.27 20.03 -88.96
C THR A 563 -19.11 21.28 -89.19
N MET A 564 -18.45 22.40 -89.48
CA MET A 564 -19.09 23.68 -89.82
C MET A 564 -19.97 23.52 -91.08
N ARG A 565 -21.24 23.88 -90.96
CA ARG A 565 -22.21 23.87 -92.06
C ARG A 565 -22.27 25.20 -92.79
N GLU A 566 -22.52 26.28 -92.05
CA GLU A 566 -22.66 27.63 -92.58
C GLU A 566 -22.43 28.69 -91.49
N SER A 567 -22.06 29.91 -91.89
CA SER A 567 -22.04 31.08 -91.03
C SER A 567 -23.24 31.97 -91.29
N PHE A 568 -23.79 32.60 -90.26
CA PHE A 568 -24.97 33.45 -90.38
C PHE A 568 -24.82 34.77 -89.62
N GLU A 569 -25.61 35.76 -90.04
CA GLU A 569 -25.72 37.08 -89.43
C GLU A 569 -27.15 37.59 -89.62
N ASN A 570 -27.90 37.72 -88.52
CA ASN A 570 -29.28 38.17 -88.52
C ASN A 570 -29.47 39.33 -87.53
N ALA A 571 -30.29 40.31 -87.89
CA ALA A 571 -30.59 41.47 -87.07
C ALA A 571 -32.07 41.51 -86.71
N TYR A 572 -32.35 41.77 -85.43
CA TYR A 572 -33.67 41.74 -84.82
C TYR A 572 -33.93 43.04 -84.04
N PRO A 573 -35.20 43.47 -83.91
CA PRO A 573 -35.54 44.56 -82.99
C PRO A 573 -35.19 44.16 -81.54
N CYS A 574 -34.73 45.12 -80.74
CA CYS A 574 -34.39 44.87 -79.34
C CYS A 574 -35.67 44.80 -78.48
N GLU A 575 -36.27 43.61 -78.48
CA GLU A 575 -37.46 43.26 -77.70
C GLU A 575 -37.09 42.27 -76.58
N ALA A 576 -37.94 42.18 -75.56
CA ALA A 576 -37.71 41.27 -74.43
C ALA A 576 -37.58 39.80 -74.86
N ILE A 577 -38.24 39.41 -75.95
CA ILE A 577 -38.23 38.05 -76.48
C ILE A 577 -37.98 38.12 -77.98
N ILE A 578 -36.96 37.40 -78.46
CA ILE A 578 -36.54 37.33 -79.86
C ILE A 578 -36.49 35.86 -80.27
N ASN A 579 -37.23 35.49 -81.31
CA ASN A 579 -37.17 34.13 -81.87
C ASN A 579 -36.05 34.04 -82.90
N LEU A 580 -35.17 33.06 -82.72
CA LEU A 580 -34.03 32.77 -83.57
C LEU A 580 -34.30 31.46 -84.31
N ASP A 581 -34.76 31.57 -85.56
CA ASP A 581 -35.16 30.43 -86.37
C ASP A 581 -33.93 29.62 -86.87
N ASP A 582 -34.09 28.30 -86.98
CA ASP A 582 -33.11 27.34 -87.52
C ASP A 582 -31.74 27.39 -86.81
N LEU A 583 -31.76 27.51 -85.48
CA LEU A 583 -30.59 27.50 -84.61
C LEU A 583 -30.76 26.52 -83.46
N LYS A 584 -29.66 25.82 -83.12
CA LYS A 584 -29.60 24.87 -82.00
C LYS A 584 -28.70 25.38 -80.89
N LEU A 585 -28.90 24.92 -79.65
CA LEU A 585 -27.99 25.26 -78.53
C LEU A 585 -26.53 24.83 -78.77
N THR A 586 -26.30 23.86 -79.66
CA THR A 586 -24.97 23.38 -80.07
C THR A 586 -24.28 24.30 -81.09
N ASP A 587 -24.99 25.26 -81.68
CA ASP A 587 -24.41 26.22 -82.63
C ASP A 587 -23.65 27.32 -81.89
N LEU A 588 -22.57 27.83 -82.50
CA LEU A 588 -21.79 28.92 -81.91
C LEU A 588 -22.34 30.25 -82.39
N PHE A 589 -22.83 31.10 -81.50
CA PHE A 589 -23.24 32.46 -81.87
C PHE A 589 -23.02 33.48 -80.76
N PHE A 590 -22.90 34.73 -81.19
CA PHE A 590 -22.69 35.91 -80.36
C PHE A 590 -23.82 36.90 -80.59
N VAL A 591 -24.26 37.55 -79.51
CA VAL A 591 -25.37 38.49 -79.50
C VAL A 591 -24.82 39.87 -79.19
N PHE A 592 -25.12 40.84 -80.04
CA PHE A 592 -24.66 42.22 -79.91
C PHE A 592 -25.85 43.17 -79.85
N LYS A 593 -25.82 44.15 -78.97
CA LYS A 593 -26.74 45.29 -78.97
C LYS A 593 -26.09 46.46 -79.72
N LEU A 594 -26.75 46.91 -80.77
CA LEU A 594 -26.35 48.05 -81.59
C LEU A 594 -27.22 49.27 -81.26
N ASN A 595 -26.58 50.34 -80.77
CA ASN A 595 -27.15 51.68 -80.63
C ASN A 595 -26.40 52.66 -81.53
N MET A 596 -26.98 53.82 -81.87
CA MET A 596 -26.35 54.80 -82.76
C MET A 596 -24.91 55.16 -82.28
N GLY A 597 -23.91 54.55 -82.91
CA GLY A 597 -22.49 54.73 -82.61
C GLY A 597 -21.84 53.75 -81.63
N ASN A 598 -22.59 52.87 -80.94
CA ASN A 598 -22.05 51.93 -79.95
C ASN A 598 -22.53 50.49 -80.18
N THR A 599 -21.59 49.55 -80.18
CA THR A 599 -21.84 48.10 -80.25
C THR A 599 -21.42 47.46 -78.93
N ASN A 600 -22.39 46.90 -78.20
CA ASN A 600 -22.13 46.18 -76.96
C ASN A 600 -22.33 44.68 -77.20
N ILE A 601 -21.38 43.85 -76.73
CA ILE A 601 -21.55 42.40 -76.72
C ILE A 601 -22.39 42.05 -75.50
N LEU A 602 -23.45 41.25 -75.69
CA LEU A 602 -24.27 40.75 -74.59
C LEU A 602 -23.71 39.42 -74.09
N ILE A 603 -23.76 39.21 -72.78
CA ILE A 603 -23.25 38.01 -72.11
C ILE A 603 -24.43 37.10 -71.75
N LYS A 604 -24.33 35.82 -72.13
CA LYS A 604 -25.33 34.79 -71.78
C LYS A 604 -25.44 34.63 -70.26
N ASP A 605 -26.65 34.44 -69.77
CA ASP A 605 -27.06 34.31 -68.36
C ASP A 605 -26.88 35.59 -67.50
N LEU A 606 -26.31 36.66 -68.07
CA LEU A 606 -26.24 37.98 -67.44
C LEU A 606 -27.17 38.98 -68.13
N ASP A 607 -27.02 39.12 -69.45
CA ASP A 607 -27.77 40.09 -70.27
C ASP A 607 -28.94 39.44 -71.00
N TYR A 608 -28.87 38.14 -71.25
CA TYR A 608 -29.91 37.37 -71.92
C TYR A 608 -29.86 35.89 -71.54
N THR A 609 -30.99 35.19 -71.68
CA THR A 609 -31.10 33.73 -71.53
C THR A 609 -31.59 33.12 -72.84
N LEU A 610 -31.32 31.83 -73.03
CA LEU A 610 -31.73 31.07 -74.21
C LEU A 610 -32.64 29.92 -73.79
N GLN A 611 -33.75 29.74 -74.51
CA GLN A 611 -34.68 28.64 -74.29
C GLN A 611 -34.92 27.91 -75.61
N GLU A 612 -34.85 26.58 -75.59
CA GLU A 612 -35.19 25.78 -76.76
C GLU A 612 -36.71 25.75 -76.98
N SER A 613 -37.12 25.94 -78.22
CA SER A 613 -38.49 25.80 -78.67
C SER A 613 -38.52 24.99 -79.97
N GLY A 614 -38.42 23.67 -79.87
CA GLY A 614 -38.38 22.78 -81.03
C GLY A 614 -37.01 22.82 -81.73
N ASN A 615 -36.98 23.19 -83.00
CA ASN A 615 -35.73 23.36 -83.77
C ASN A 615 -35.19 24.80 -83.74
N ASP A 616 -35.83 25.68 -82.96
CA ASP A 616 -35.51 27.10 -82.87
C ASP A 616 -35.10 27.47 -81.44
N ILE A 617 -34.39 28.59 -81.31
CA ILE A 617 -34.01 29.14 -80.00
C ILE A 617 -34.78 30.43 -79.76
N VAL A 618 -35.31 30.57 -78.55
CA VAL A 618 -35.88 31.82 -78.05
C VAL A 618 -34.83 32.52 -77.20
N LEU A 619 -34.46 33.73 -77.59
CA LEU A 619 -33.56 34.60 -76.86
C LEU A 619 -34.38 35.58 -76.02
N ILE A 620 -34.22 35.50 -74.70
CA ILE A 620 -34.94 36.33 -73.74
C ILE A 620 -33.96 37.34 -73.16
N LEU A 621 -34.11 38.62 -73.52
CA LEU A 621 -33.29 39.70 -72.98
C LEU A 621 -33.69 40.04 -71.56
N HIS A 622 -32.71 40.33 -70.71
CA HIS A 622 -32.97 40.88 -69.38
C HIS A 622 -33.56 42.30 -69.50
N GLU A 623 -34.47 42.68 -68.61
CA GLU A 623 -35.22 43.95 -68.70
C GLU A 623 -34.32 45.20 -68.81
N SER A 624 -33.14 45.16 -68.18
CA SER A 624 -32.15 46.25 -68.22
C SER A 624 -31.50 46.47 -69.59
N VAL A 625 -31.62 45.50 -70.51
CA VAL A 625 -31.00 45.51 -71.84
C VAL A 625 -32.00 45.96 -72.92
N VAL A 626 -33.30 45.78 -72.67
CA VAL A 626 -34.38 46.10 -73.63
C VAL A 626 -34.41 47.61 -73.90
N ASP A 627 -34.34 47.97 -75.18
CA ASP A 627 -34.29 49.36 -75.63
C ASP A 627 -34.86 49.43 -77.04
N THR A 628 -36.05 50.02 -77.20
CA THR A 628 -36.76 50.09 -78.48
C THR A 628 -36.04 50.92 -79.54
N THR A 629 -34.98 51.63 -79.19
CA THR A 629 -34.13 52.38 -80.13
C THR A 629 -32.91 51.58 -80.60
N ALA A 630 -32.72 50.37 -80.07
CA ALA A 630 -31.61 49.48 -80.34
C ALA A 630 -31.96 48.33 -81.30
N THR A 631 -30.95 47.78 -81.96
CA THR A 631 -31.06 46.54 -82.76
C THR A 631 -30.19 45.46 -82.12
N ILE A 632 -30.70 44.24 -82.03
CA ILE A 632 -29.92 43.06 -81.64
C ILE A 632 -29.38 42.38 -82.89
N LEU A 633 -28.07 42.23 -82.97
CA LEU A 633 -27.38 41.51 -84.04
C LEU A 633 -26.90 40.17 -83.50
N VAL A 634 -27.25 39.08 -84.17
CA VAL A 634 -26.80 37.72 -83.83
C VAL A 634 -25.92 37.21 -84.96
N LYS A 635 -24.68 36.85 -84.65
CA LYS A 635 -23.71 36.29 -85.62
C LYS A 635 -23.15 34.97 -85.13
N GLY A 636 -23.00 34.00 -86.01
CA GLY A 636 -22.52 32.69 -85.60
C GLY A 636 -22.23 31.72 -86.73
N VAL A 637 -21.99 30.48 -86.33
CA VAL A 637 -21.71 29.32 -87.16
C VAL A 637 -22.61 28.17 -86.73
N LYS A 638 -23.30 27.57 -87.70
CA LYS A 638 -24.09 26.35 -87.50
C LYS A 638 -23.20 25.12 -87.67
N PHE A 639 -23.37 24.13 -86.80
CA PHE A 639 -22.64 22.87 -86.85
C PHE A 639 -23.54 21.69 -87.28
N GLY A 640 -22.96 20.75 -88.04
CA GLY A 640 -23.61 19.53 -88.53
C GLY A 640 -23.89 19.53 -90.04
N ILE A 641 -23.46 18.50 -90.78
CA ILE A 641 -23.67 18.35 -92.24
C ILE A 641 -25.00 17.67 -92.56
#